data_AF-A0A210Q546-F1
#
_entry.id   AF-A0A210Q546-F1
#
_cell.length_a   1.000
_cell.length_b   1.000
_cell.length_c   1.000
_cell.angle_alpha   90.00
_cell.angle_beta   90.00
_cell.angle_gamma   90.00
#
_symmetry.space_group_name_H-M   'P 1'
#
loop_
_entity.id
_entity.type
_entity.pdbx_description
1 polymer ?
#
loop_
_entity_poly.entity_id
_entity_poly.type
_entity_poly.pdbx_seq_one_letter_code
_entity_poly.pdbx_strand_id
1 'polypeptide(L)'
;MPVLVTSLPIYELFENGDHRPIGSALDVYSAFAISTKCMLILGNNNRNRKIIEHVKAYKPLLTAVKKEYEDTIEVIKSGQREAIFLHGKLKAMASEPSTMRNYKKRGDELEERIGVIERDNDRLQKQLLNLKAKRKEQEEFERQVTEPPKREFKKDHRLIPGLTLEESTNVPLLYRDLEKLDRQLKELDISLRTRYVEKSYKVELKEKLDNKVLYRDQLALQGQLYRAKQHRLKIAVEAAQAYNRVKPPHQTVGDAVFFALSHAAGLQIQEKELAPDQNQGEAREGSAAAASKSSFDDDDPNREKEAEMMLEYIEKFNELFEDGKYEEAAIHAANSPKGILRTSATLAKFRDVKVQVNGRSPLLAFSEAVMSSVGAIGMKPNDTLSLECVECALYENRLDLLSHWISQERLTLSQDLGDRISAHCKCNVPCRCGSQALAQNVFSKLQLHRQTVVCLLKQGRIHAGMDYAKHKMPFTRDQFMSVLRTCPSVQLMHALVEEDGEGSRALPIGVVLLVVLEKNQYNLVLPFIQDQQKQPSVDDPQINQFQAAVLDDSYTTSVQWDSLVELFQDQGYEDTAMCLLASITVLNAMRSALYTRLGVNTPQSPQTDSPQTDPTQGVPLPQGTPSLVISQPEVEPSKQESSSKEIQPEAALPQKELSQKDLTEGDTAITDPTQS
;
A
#
# COMPACT_ATOMS: atom_id res chain seq x y z
N MET A 1 20.75 -49.65 0.16
CA MET A 1 22.00 -50.25 0.71
C MET A 1 22.43 -51.36 -0.24
N PRO A 2 23.73 -51.49 -0.58
CA PRO A 2 24.50 -50.45 -1.27
C PRO A 2 25.44 -51.03 -2.36
N VAL A 3 25.87 -50.22 -3.33
CA VAL A 3 27.29 -50.24 -3.75
C VAL A 3 27.73 -48.79 -3.85
N LEU A 4 28.85 -48.53 -3.17
CA LEU A 4 29.41 -47.24 -2.81
C LEU A 4 29.84 -46.41 -4.02
N VAL A 5 29.46 -45.14 -4.01
CA VAL A 5 30.16 -44.09 -4.75
C VAL A 5 31.29 -43.61 -3.83
N THR A 6 32.50 -44.10 -4.08
CA THR A 6 33.72 -43.47 -3.56
C THR A 6 34.27 -42.50 -4.60
N SER A 7 34.63 -41.32 -4.12
CA SER A 7 35.33 -40.24 -4.81
C SER A 7 36.48 -40.71 -5.68
N LEU A 8 36.63 -40.15 -6.88
CA LEU A 8 37.92 -40.02 -7.55
C LEU A 8 37.96 -38.69 -8.34
N PRO A 9 38.94 -37.80 -8.08
CA PRO A 9 39.23 -36.63 -8.90
C PRO A 9 40.04 -37.05 -10.14
N ILE A 10 39.81 -36.34 -11.25
CA ILE A 10 40.55 -36.51 -12.51
C ILE A 10 41.95 -35.90 -12.31
N TYR A 11 42.99 -36.72 -12.39
CA TYR A 11 44.39 -36.33 -12.52
C TYR A 11 44.84 -36.55 -13.97
N GLU A 12 45.60 -35.61 -14.52
CA GLU A 12 46.48 -35.84 -15.66
C GLU A 12 47.93 -35.63 -15.23
N LEU A 13 48.79 -36.53 -15.69
CA LEU A 13 50.17 -36.73 -15.29
C LEU A 13 51.11 -35.69 -15.93
N PHE A 14 51.87 -34.98 -15.12
CA PHE A 14 53.16 -34.43 -15.51
C PHE A 14 54.23 -34.95 -14.54
N GLU A 15 55.28 -35.54 -15.11
CA GLU A 15 56.45 -36.01 -14.40
C GLU A 15 57.17 -34.85 -13.70
N ASN A 16 57.60 -35.10 -12.47
CA ASN A 16 58.28 -34.22 -11.50
C ASN A 16 57.32 -33.48 -10.56
N GLY A 17 57.21 -34.05 -9.36
CA GLY A 17 56.28 -33.65 -8.31
C GLY A 17 56.54 -32.25 -7.76
N ASP A 18 55.47 -31.46 -7.76
CA ASP A 18 55.09 -30.57 -6.67
C ASP A 18 53.57 -30.31 -6.81
N HIS A 19 52.79 -30.84 -5.86
CA HIS A 19 51.33 -30.68 -5.85
C HIS A 19 50.95 -29.29 -5.31
N ARG A 20 50.28 -28.46 -6.13
CA ARG A 20 49.50 -27.31 -5.66
C ARG A 20 48.06 -27.37 -6.18
N PRO A 21 47.06 -26.95 -5.38
CA PRO A 21 45.68 -26.86 -5.84
C PRO A 21 45.54 -25.78 -6.92
N ILE A 22 44.61 -25.98 -7.86
CA ILE A 22 44.27 -24.98 -8.90
C ILE A 22 43.74 -23.73 -8.19
N GLY A 23 44.59 -22.71 -8.14
CA GLY A 23 44.29 -21.39 -7.60
C GLY A 23 43.13 -20.74 -8.33
N SER A 24 42.21 -20.18 -7.56
CA SER A 24 41.07 -19.41 -8.05
C SER A 24 41.53 -18.22 -8.92
N ALA A 25 40.63 -17.68 -9.76
CA ALA A 25 40.88 -16.52 -10.61
C ALA A 25 41.44 -15.26 -9.88
N LEU A 26 41.42 -15.23 -8.54
CA LEU A 26 42.08 -14.21 -7.73
C LEU A 26 43.61 -14.23 -7.83
N ASP A 27 44.24 -15.39 -8.02
CA ASP A 27 45.71 -15.50 -8.03
C ASP A 27 46.33 -14.91 -9.30
N VAL A 28 45.57 -14.85 -10.39
CA VAL A 28 46.00 -14.25 -11.67
C VAL A 28 45.82 -12.73 -11.64
N TYR A 29 44.77 -12.23 -10.98
CA TYR A 29 44.54 -10.79 -10.80
C TYR A 29 45.55 -10.15 -9.85
N SER A 30 45.97 -10.86 -8.80
CA SER A 30 46.99 -10.37 -7.86
C SER A 30 48.37 -10.26 -8.53
N ALA A 31 48.74 -11.20 -9.39
CA ALA A 31 49.98 -11.15 -10.17
C ALA A 31 50.01 -9.99 -11.19
N PHE A 32 48.87 -9.67 -11.83
CA PHE A 32 48.76 -8.55 -12.77
C PHE A 32 48.81 -7.19 -12.05
N ALA A 33 48.18 -7.08 -10.87
CA ALA A 33 48.22 -5.88 -10.04
C ALA A 33 49.65 -5.58 -9.53
N ILE A 34 50.41 -6.60 -9.15
CA ILE A 34 51.81 -6.46 -8.71
C ILE A 34 52.71 -6.03 -9.89
N SER A 35 52.52 -6.62 -11.07
CA SER A 35 53.29 -6.28 -12.28
C SER A 35 53.05 -4.82 -12.74
N THR A 36 51.80 -4.36 -12.70
CA THR A 36 51.43 -3.00 -13.13
C THR A 36 51.93 -1.95 -12.13
N LYS A 37 51.95 -2.28 -10.83
CA LYS A 37 52.48 -1.41 -9.77
C LYS A 37 54.02 -1.31 -9.82
N CYS A 38 54.70 -2.40 -10.19
CA CYS A 38 56.15 -2.39 -10.46
C CYS A 38 56.52 -1.56 -11.70
N MET A 39 55.70 -1.58 -12.77
CA MET A 39 55.94 -0.76 -13.96
C MET A 39 55.80 0.76 -13.71
N LEU A 40 54.87 1.18 -12.86
CA LEU A 40 54.69 2.59 -12.49
C LEU A 40 55.84 3.12 -11.62
N ILE A 41 56.39 2.29 -10.73
CA ILE A 41 57.53 2.66 -9.87
C ILE A 41 58.83 2.82 -10.69
N LEU A 42 58.98 2.09 -11.80
CA LEU A 42 60.15 2.17 -12.68
C LEU A 42 60.11 3.38 -13.65
N GLY A 43 58.98 4.08 -13.78
CA GLY A 43 58.80 5.19 -14.72
C GLY A 43 59.50 6.51 -14.36
N ASN A 44 59.96 6.68 -13.12
CA ASN A 44 60.31 8.03 -12.59
C ASN A 44 61.80 8.31 -12.35
N ASN A 45 62.74 7.47 -12.82
CA ASN A 45 64.17 7.67 -12.59
C ASN A 45 64.99 7.72 -13.89
N ASN A 46 65.87 8.73 -13.99
CA ASN A 46 66.76 9.06 -15.13
C ASN A 46 67.80 7.97 -15.52
N ARG A 47 67.68 6.72 -15.05
CA ARG A 47 68.47 5.55 -15.48
C ARG A 47 67.90 4.83 -16.72
N ASN A 48 66.81 5.31 -17.30
CA ASN A 48 65.99 4.53 -18.23
C ASN A 48 66.43 4.55 -19.71
N ARG A 49 67.50 5.25 -20.10
CA ARG A 49 67.89 5.28 -21.53
C ARG A 49 68.42 3.92 -22.05
N LYS A 50 69.09 3.13 -21.20
CA LYS A 50 69.53 1.75 -21.54
C LYS A 50 68.42 0.70 -21.41
N ILE A 51 67.45 0.94 -20.52
CA ILE A 51 66.31 0.03 -20.33
C ILE A 51 65.33 0.15 -21.51
N ILE A 52 65.16 1.34 -22.10
CA ILE A 52 64.29 1.55 -23.27
C ILE A 52 64.72 0.72 -24.50
N GLU A 53 66.02 0.46 -24.70
CA GLU A 53 66.50 -0.43 -25.77
C GLU A 53 66.19 -1.91 -25.47
N HIS A 54 66.36 -2.36 -24.22
CA HIS A 54 65.98 -3.70 -23.80
C HIS A 54 64.46 -3.92 -23.80
N VAL A 55 63.66 -2.89 -23.49
CA VAL A 55 62.18 -2.95 -23.53
C VAL A 55 61.66 -3.18 -24.95
N LYS A 56 62.34 -2.68 -25.99
CA LYS A 56 61.97 -3.02 -27.39
C LYS A 56 62.24 -4.49 -27.72
N ALA A 57 63.28 -5.09 -27.16
CA ALA A 57 63.61 -6.50 -27.36
C ALA A 57 62.66 -7.46 -26.62
N TYR A 58 62.16 -7.08 -25.45
CA TYR A 58 61.20 -7.89 -24.68
C TYR A 58 59.72 -7.67 -25.08
N LYS A 59 59.41 -6.61 -25.83
CA LYS A 59 58.04 -6.30 -26.27
C LYS A 59 57.36 -7.46 -27.04
N PRO A 60 58.01 -8.14 -27.99
CA PRO A 60 57.42 -9.30 -28.66
C PRO A 60 57.14 -10.45 -27.70
N LEU A 61 58.06 -10.72 -26.76
CA LEU A 61 57.92 -11.78 -25.75
C LEU A 61 56.75 -11.48 -24.79
N LEU A 62 56.66 -10.25 -24.27
CA LEU A 62 55.55 -9.85 -23.40
C LEU A 62 54.21 -9.84 -24.12
N THR A 63 54.20 -9.51 -25.42
CA THR A 63 52.98 -9.58 -26.24
C THR A 63 52.56 -11.03 -26.49
N ALA A 64 53.52 -11.93 -26.73
CA ALA A 64 53.26 -13.36 -26.88
C ALA A 64 52.73 -13.96 -25.57
N VAL A 65 53.36 -13.66 -24.44
CA VAL A 65 52.91 -14.10 -23.11
C VAL A 65 51.51 -13.55 -22.80
N LYS A 66 51.27 -12.25 -23.03
CA LYS A 66 49.94 -11.66 -22.86
C LYS A 66 48.89 -12.35 -23.73
N LYS A 67 49.23 -12.66 -24.98
CA LYS A 67 48.35 -13.35 -25.91
C LYS A 67 48.02 -14.77 -25.42
N GLU A 68 49.00 -15.54 -24.97
CA GLU A 68 48.75 -16.88 -24.41
C GLU A 68 47.88 -16.83 -23.14
N TYR A 69 48.04 -15.82 -22.30
CA TYR A 69 47.14 -15.61 -21.16
C TYR A 69 45.73 -15.19 -21.60
N GLU A 70 45.59 -14.32 -22.61
CA GLU A 70 44.30 -13.93 -23.15
C GLU A 70 43.57 -15.13 -23.79
N ASP A 71 44.30 -15.96 -24.55
CA ASP A 71 43.78 -17.17 -25.19
C ASP A 71 43.35 -18.21 -24.13
N THR A 72 44.14 -18.43 -23.07
CA THR A 72 43.78 -19.34 -21.97
C THR A 72 42.58 -18.86 -21.16
N ILE A 73 42.50 -17.55 -20.89
CA ILE A 73 41.32 -16.96 -20.23
C ILE A 73 40.08 -17.13 -21.10
N GLU A 74 40.20 -16.97 -22.42
CA GLU A 74 39.09 -17.15 -23.34
C GLU A 74 38.61 -18.61 -23.39
N VAL A 75 39.53 -19.57 -23.40
CA VAL A 75 39.22 -21.02 -23.31
C VAL A 75 38.55 -21.38 -21.98
N ILE A 76 38.99 -20.81 -20.86
CA ILE A 76 38.35 -21.05 -19.55
C ILE A 76 36.93 -20.46 -19.55
N LYS A 77 36.75 -19.25 -20.07
CA LYS A 77 35.43 -18.60 -20.15
C LYS A 77 34.49 -19.35 -21.09
N SER A 78 34.98 -19.86 -22.21
CA SER A 78 34.16 -20.68 -23.12
C SER A 78 33.75 -22.00 -22.46
N GLY A 79 34.68 -22.68 -21.79
CA GLY A 79 34.40 -23.91 -21.04
C GLY A 79 33.38 -23.71 -19.91
N GLN A 80 33.46 -22.59 -19.18
CA GLN A 80 32.46 -22.25 -18.14
C GLN A 80 31.07 -22.02 -18.74
N ARG A 81 30.98 -21.29 -19.86
CA ARG A 81 29.70 -21.07 -20.56
C ARG A 81 29.09 -22.40 -21.04
N GLU A 82 29.91 -23.28 -21.60
CA GLU A 82 29.48 -24.59 -22.08
C GLU A 82 29.05 -25.51 -20.92
N ALA A 83 29.78 -25.52 -19.80
CA ALA A 83 29.42 -26.27 -18.61
C ALA A 83 28.07 -25.81 -18.00
N ILE A 84 27.83 -24.49 -17.93
CA ILE A 84 26.55 -23.94 -17.46
C ILE A 84 25.41 -24.35 -18.40
N PHE A 85 25.63 -24.26 -19.71
CA PHE A 85 24.65 -24.66 -20.71
C PHE A 85 24.31 -26.15 -20.62
N LEU A 86 25.33 -27.02 -20.56
CA LEU A 86 25.17 -28.46 -20.43
C LEU A 86 24.49 -28.85 -19.11
N HIS A 87 24.86 -28.20 -18.00
CA HIS A 87 24.20 -28.42 -16.71
C HIS A 87 22.72 -28.02 -16.74
N GLY A 88 22.39 -26.87 -17.34
CA GLY A 88 21.01 -26.43 -17.54
C GLY A 88 20.21 -27.43 -18.39
N LYS A 89 20.79 -27.92 -19.49
CA LYS A 89 20.17 -28.93 -20.35
C LYS A 89 19.97 -30.26 -19.63
N LEU A 90 20.96 -30.71 -18.86
CA LEU A 90 20.88 -31.97 -18.10
C LEU A 90 19.83 -31.88 -16.99
N LYS A 91 19.72 -30.73 -16.32
CA LYS A 91 18.66 -30.45 -15.33
C LYS A 91 17.27 -30.45 -15.96
N ALA A 92 17.12 -29.87 -17.16
CA ALA A 92 15.87 -29.91 -17.90
C ALA A 92 15.49 -31.35 -18.29
N MET A 93 16.42 -32.11 -18.88
CA MET A 93 16.21 -33.50 -19.26
C MET A 93 15.94 -34.42 -18.06
N ALA A 94 16.56 -34.17 -16.90
CA ALA A 94 16.27 -34.92 -15.67
C ALA A 94 14.85 -34.67 -15.13
N SER A 95 14.24 -33.51 -15.45
CA SER A 95 12.89 -33.14 -14.99
C SER A 95 11.76 -33.63 -15.92
N GLU A 96 12.06 -33.93 -17.19
CA GLU A 96 11.09 -34.41 -18.18
C GLU A 96 10.36 -35.71 -17.78
N PRO A 97 11.04 -36.77 -17.27
CA PRO A 97 10.36 -38.01 -16.87
C PRO A 97 9.35 -37.82 -15.74
N SER A 98 9.66 -36.94 -14.78
CA SER A 98 8.76 -36.64 -13.66
C SER A 98 7.51 -35.87 -14.13
N THR A 99 7.68 -34.96 -15.09
CA THR A 99 6.61 -34.16 -15.68
C THR A 99 5.68 -35.03 -16.52
N MET A 100 6.23 -35.91 -17.38
CA MET A 100 5.46 -36.86 -18.16
C MET A 100 4.65 -37.84 -17.29
N ARG A 101 5.25 -38.33 -16.19
CA ARG A 101 4.55 -39.19 -15.23
C ARG A 101 3.38 -38.47 -14.57
N ASN A 102 3.54 -37.20 -14.20
CA ASN A 102 2.47 -36.40 -13.60
C ASN A 102 1.32 -36.15 -14.58
N TYR A 103 1.61 -35.85 -15.85
CA TYR A 103 0.57 -35.69 -16.88
C TYR A 103 -0.17 -37.00 -17.15
N LYS A 104 0.53 -38.13 -17.22
CA LYS A 104 -0.09 -39.44 -17.40
C LYS A 104 -1.03 -39.79 -16.24
N LYS A 105 -0.56 -39.62 -14.99
CA LYS A 105 -1.37 -39.83 -13.80
C LYS A 105 -2.64 -38.96 -13.81
N ARG A 106 -2.52 -37.69 -14.21
CA ARG A 106 -3.65 -36.78 -14.30
C ARG A 106 -4.62 -37.14 -15.44
N GLY A 107 -4.11 -37.71 -16.53
CA GLY A 107 -4.94 -38.29 -17.59
C GLY A 107 -5.77 -39.45 -17.07
N ASP A 108 -5.15 -40.41 -16.38
CA ASP A 108 -5.81 -41.58 -15.79
C ASP A 108 -6.92 -41.15 -14.79
N GLU A 109 -6.64 -40.15 -13.93
CA GLU A 109 -7.61 -39.59 -12.98
C GLU A 109 -8.81 -38.93 -13.68
N LEU A 110 -8.59 -38.28 -14.83
CA LEU A 110 -9.66 -37.65 -15.62
C LEU A 110 -10.53 -38.70 -16.31
N GLU A 111 -9.94 -39.75 -16.88
CA GLU A 111 -10.68 -40.85 -17.50
C GLU A 111 -11.58 -41.56 -16.49
N GLU A 112 -11.07 -41.84 -15.29
CA GLU A 112 -11.88 -42.44 -14.22
C GLU A 112 -13.09 -41.57 -13.87
N ARG A 113 -12.88 -40.25 -13.77
CA ARG A 113 -13.93 -39.29 -13.42
C ARG A 113 -14.97 -39.14 -14.51
N ILE A 114 -14.56 -39.15 -15.78
CA ILE A 114 -15.48 -39.19 -16.93
C ILE A 114 -16.37 -40.43 -16.84
N GLY A 115 -15.79 -41.61 -16.60
CA GLY A 115 -16.55 -42.86 -16.48
C GLY A 115 -17.53 -42.90 -15.29
N VAL A 116 -17.27 -42.18 -14.21
CA VAL A 116 -18.25 -41.99 -13.12
C VAL A 116 -19.42 -41.11 -13.60
N ILE A 117 -19.12 -39.99 -14.26
CA ILE A 117 -20.12 -39.04 -14.75
C ILE A 117 -21.05 -39.69 -15.79
N GLU A 118 -20.51 -40.49 -16.71
CA GLU A 118 -21.30 -41.21 -17.71
C GLU A 118 -22.27 -42.18 -17.06
N ARG A 119 -21.82 -42.97 -16.06
CA ARG A 119 -22.69 -43.88 -15.31
C ARG A 119 -23.81 -43.15 -14.56
N ASP A 120 -23.50 -42.01 -13.96
CA ASP A 120 -24.50 -41.19 -13.27
C ASP A 120 -25.51 -40.57 -14.25
N ASN A 121 -25.04 -40.10 -15.43
CA ASN A 121 -25.91 -39.59 -16.48
C ASN A 121 -26.88 -40.68 -16.97
N ASP A 122 -26.39 -41.90 -17.20
CA ASP A 122 -27.24 -43.04 -17.58
C ASP A 122 -28.28 -43.37 -16.51
N ARG A 123 -27.89 -43.33 -15.23
CA ARG A 123 -28.81 -43.54 -14.11
C ARG A 123 -29.90 -42.46 -14.08
N LEU A 124 -29.52 -41.20 -14.24
CA LEU A 124 -30.45 -40.07 -14.25
C LEU A 124 -31.39 -40.12 -15.44
N GLN A 125 -30.91 -40.50 -16.63
CA GLN A 125 -31.76 -40.70 -17.80
C GLN A 125 -32.82 -41.78 -17.56
N LYS A 126 -32.45 -42.92 -16.96
CA LYS A 126 -33.40 -43.98 -16.58
C LYS A 126 -34.44 -43.49 -15.57
N GLN A 127 -34.04 -42.71 -14.57
CA GLN A 127 -34.97 -42.11 -13.60
C GLN A 127 -35.94 -41.13 -14.26
N LEU A 128 -35.45 -40.29 -15.18
CA LEU A 128 -36.28 -39.38 -15.97
C LEU A 128 -37.32 -40.12 -16.81
N LEU A 129 -36.94 -41.24 -17.45
CA LEU A 129 -37.88 -42.07 -18.20
C LEU A 129 -38.95 -42.68 -17.28
N ASN A 130 -38.56 -43.19 -16.10
CA ASN A 130 -39.52 -43.71 -15.12
C ASN A 130 -40.48 -42.63 -14.61
N LEU A 131 -40.00 -41.41 -14.36
CA LEU A 131 -40.86 -40.30 -13.95
C LEU A 131 -41.83 -39.90 -15.06
N LYS A 132 -41.38 -39.88 -16.32
CA LYS A 132 -42.25 -39.63 -17.48
C LYS A 132 -43.30 -40.72 -17.66
N ALA A 133 -42.94 -41.99 -17.44
CA ALA A 133 -43.88 -43.11 -17.48
C ALA A 133 -44.95 -42.98 -16.38
N LYS A 134 -44.55 -42.71 -15.13
CA LYS A 134 -45.48 -42.47 -14.02
C LYS A 134 -46.41 -41.27 -14.25
N ARG A 135 -45.91 -40.20 -14.86
CA ARG A 135 -46.75 -39.04 -15.23
C ARG A 135 -47.78 -39.42 -16.29
N LYS A 136 -47.39 -40.20 -17.31
CA LYS A 136 -48.34 -40.71 -18.30
C LYS A 136 -49.38 -41.63 -17.67
N GLU A 137 -48.99 -42.53 -16.77
CA GLU A 137 -49.93 -43.38 -16.03
C GLU A 137 -50.91 -42.54 -15.18
N GLN A 138 -50.44 -41.46 -14.56
CA GLN A 138 -51.29 -40.53 -13.81
C GLN A 138 -52.24 -39.75 -14.71
N GLU A 139 -51.76 -39.26 -15.85
CA GLU A 139 -52.60 -38.57 -16.85
C GLU A 139 -53.64 -39.52 -17.47
N GLU A 140 -53.28 -40.79 -17.72
CA GLU A 140 -54.21 -41.82 -18.19
C GLU A 140 -55.22 -42.22 -17.11
N PHE A 141 -54.81 -42.29 -15.85
CA PHE A 141 -55.70 -42.50 -14.70
C PHE A 141 -56.67 -41.31 -14.52
N GLU A 142 -56.19 -40.07 -14.63
CA GLU A 142 -57.02 -38.87 -14.57
C GLU A 142 -58.04 -38.83 -15.73
N ARG A 143 -57.65 -39.27 -16.93
CA ARG A 143 -58.57 -39.42 -18.08
C ARG A 143 -59.60 -40.54 -17.89
N GLN A 144 -59.29 -41.60 -17.12
CA GLN A 144 -60.28 -42.63 -16.77
C GLN A 144 -61.25 -42.17 -15.66
N VAL A 145 -60.87 -41.19 -14.84
CA VAL A 145 -61.70 -40.63 -13.75
C VAL A 145 -62.65 -39.51 -14.24
N THR A 146 -62.61 -39.15 -15.54
CA THR A 146 -63.61 -38.29 -16.20
C THR A 146 -64.93 -39.00 -16.57
N GLU A 147 -65.49 -39.78 -15.66
CA GLU A 147 -66.94 -39.88 -15.50
C GLU A 147 -67.28 -39.33 -14.11
N PRO A 148 -68.17 -38.33 -13.97
CA PRO A 148 -68.36 -37.64 -12.70
C PRO A 148 -69.02 -38.59 -11.69
N PRO A 149 -68.36 -38.99 -10.58
CA PRO A 149 -69.08 -39.64 -9.51
C PRO A 149 -69.92 -38.58 -8.79
N LYS A 150 -71.21 -38.87 -8.59
CA LYS A 150 -72.08 -38.08 -7.71
C LYS A 150 -71.42 -37.99 -6.34
N ARG A 151 -70.95 -36.79 -5.96
CA ARG A 151 -70.27 -36.54 -4.69
C ARG A 151 -71.25 -36.73 -3.53
N GLU A 152 -71.14 -37.84 -2.82
CA GLU A 152 -71.66 -37.96 -1.46
C GLU A 152 -70.68 -37.24 -0.51
N PHE A 153 -71.13 -36.16 0.12
CA PHE A 153 -70.36 -35.48 1.16
C PHE A 153 -70.31 -36.38 2.41
N LYS A 154 -69.16 -36.99 2.70
CA LYS A 154 -68.89 -37.51 4.04
C LYS A 154 -68.73 -36.32 4.99
N LYS A 155 -69.66 -36.20 5.94
CA LYS A 155 -69.57 -35.21 7.03
C LYS A 155 -68.42 -35.62 7.96
N ASP A 156 -67.24 -35.06 7.79
CA ASP A 156 -66.15 -35.25 8.74
C ASP A 156 -66.45 -34.41 10.00
N HIS A 157 -66.63 -35.06 11.15
CA HIS A 157 -67.01 -34.41 12.42
C HIS A 157 -65.80 -34.03 13.28
N ARG A 158 -64.61 -33.95 12.67
CA ARG A 158 -63.37 -33.64 13.40
C ARG A 158 -63.27 -32.13 13.61
N LEU A 159 -62.87 -31.75 14.82
CA LEU A 159 -62.49 -30.37 15.13
C LEU A 159 -61.38 -29.93 14.18
N ILE A 160 -61.44 -28.68 13.70
CA ILE A 160 -60.42 -28.11 12.82
C ILE A 160 -59.08 -28.17 13.57
N PRO A 161 -58.07 -28.91 13.06
CA PRO A 161 -56.80 -29.07 13.74
C PRO A 161 -56.16 -27.70 14.03
N GLY A 162 -55.85 -27.44 15.31
CA GLY A 162 -55.19 -26.19 15.73
C GLY A 162 -56.12 -25.07 16.20
N LEU A 163 -57.45 -25.24 16.16
CA LEU A 163 -58.40 -24.32 16.81
C LEU A 163 -58.92 -24.91 18.12
N THR A 164 -59.10 -24.07 19.14
CA THR A 164 -59.79 -24.45 20.38
C THR A 164 -61.31 -24.54 20.16
N LEU A 165 -62.03 -25.20 21.07
CA LEU A 165 -63.50 -25.34 20.99
C LEU A 165 -64.22 -23.98 20.95
N GLU A 166 -63.73 -22.99 21.72
CA GLU A 166 -64.28 -21.63 21.76
C GLU A 166 -64.02 -20.85 20.46
N GLU A 167 -62.84 -21.01 19.86
CA GLU A 167 -62.51 -20.40 18.57
C GLU A 167 -63.29 -21.07 17.42
N SER A 168 -63.49 -22.39 17.49
CA SER A 168 -64.25 -23.16 16.49
C SER A 168 -65.75 -22.87 16.47
N THR A 169 -66.26 -22.16 17.47
CA THR A 169 -67.67 -21.72 17.56
C THR A 169 -67.83 -20.21 17.36
N ASN A 170 -66.74 -19.46 17.25
CA ASN A 170 -66.74 -18.03 17.01
C ASN A 170 -66.75 -17.71 15.51
N VAL A 171 -67.95 -17.46 14.97
CA VAL A 171 -68.18 -17.23 13.54
C VAL A 171 -67.33 -16.08 12.96
N PRO A 172 -67.20 -14.90 13.60
CA PRO A 172 -66.29 -13.84 13.14
C PRO A 172 -64.82 -14.24 13.04
N LEU A 173 -64.30 -15.02 13.99
CA LEU A 173 -62.91 -15.50 13.94
C LEU A 173 -62.70 -16.49 12.81
N LEU A 174 -63.64 -17.43 12.61
CA LEU A 174 -63.60 -18.39 11.51
C LEU A 174 -63.59 -17.72 10.13
N TYR A 175 -64.35 -16.64 9.93
CA TYR A 175 -64.31 -15.88 8.67
C TYR A 175 -62.96 -15.19 8.45
N ARG A 176 -62.34 -14.65 9.51
CA ARG A 176 -61.00 -14.05 9.41
C ARG A 176 -59.94 -15.09 9.09
N ASP A 177 -60.01 -16.26 9.69
CA ASP A 177 -59.07 -17.36 9.44
C ASP A 177 -59.24 -17.94 8.04
N LEU A 178 -60.48 -18.07 7.56
CA LEU A 178 -60.77 -18.46 6.18
C LEU A 178 -60.17 -17.46 5.18
N GLU A 179 -60.36 -16.17 5.42
CA GLU A 179 -59.80 -15.12 4.56
C GLU A 179 -58.26 -15.08 4.60
N LYS A 180 -57.66 -15.43 5.75
CA LYS A 180 -56.21 -15.57 5.89
C LYS A 180 -55.68 -16.78 5.11
N LEU A 181 -56.36 -17.92 5.21
CA LEU A 181 -56.02 -19.14 4.47
C LEU A 181 -56.18 -18.95 2.95
N ASP A 182 -57.24 -18.27 2.51
CA ASP A 182 -57.45 -17.94 1.09
C ASP A 182 -56.33 -17.03 0.55
N ARG A 183 -55.86 -16.08 1.36
CA ARG A 183 -54.70 -15.25 1.01
C ARG A 183 -53.43 -16.08 0.89
N GLN A 184 -53.16 -16.96 1.85
CA GLN A 184 -51.99 -17.84 1.82
C GLN A 184 -52.03 -18.81 0.63
N LEU A 185 -53.20 -19.34 0.28
CA LEU A 185 -53.36 -20.21 -0.89
C LEU A 185 -53.07 -19.47 -2.20
N LYS A 186 -53.59 -18.24 -2.36
CA LYS A 186 -53.30 -17.40 -3.52
C LYS A 186 -51.81 -17.08 -3.62
N GLU A 187 -51.18 -16.74 -2.51
CA GLU A 187 -49.74 -16.48 -2.46
C GLU A 187 -48.92 -17.71 -2.81
N LEU A 188 -49.33 -18.90 -2.34
CA LEU A 188 -48.69 -20.16 -2.69
C LEU A 188 -48.85 -20.49 -4.19
N ASP A 189 -50.04 -20.30 -4.77
CA ASP A 189 -50.28 -20.54 -6.21
C ASP A 189 -49.44 -19.59 -7.07
N ILE A 190 -49.39 -18.31 -6.71
CA ILE A 190 -48.52 -17.32 -7.38
C ILE A 190 -47.05 -17.73 -7.25
N SER A 191 -46.61 -18.11 -6.05
CA SER A 191 -45.25 -18.59 -5.80
C SER A 191 -44.93 -19.84 -6.63
N LEU A 192 -45.86 -20.79 -6.75
CA LEU A 192 -45.63 -22.04 -7.47
C LEU A 192 -45.49 -21.79 -8.98
N ARG A 193 -46.32 -20.88 -9.52
CA ARG A 193 -46.27 -20.44 -10.92
C ARG A 193 -45.04 -19.61 -11.27
N THR A 194 -44.52 -18.82 -10.32
CA THR A 194 -43.39 -17.91 -10.56
C THR A 194 -42.03 -18.52 -10.23
N ARG A 195 -41.96 -19.43 -9.25
CA ARG A 195 -40.69 -20.01 -8.77
C ARG A 195 -40.19 -21.18 -9.60
N TYR A 196 -41.09 -21.90 -10.28
CA TYR A 196 -40.75 -23.07 -11.10
C TYR A 196 -41.30 -22.92 -12.52
N VAL A 197 -40.62 -22.11 -13.32
CA VAL A 197 -40.93 -21.92 -14.74
C VAL A 197 -40.03 -22.82 -15.60
N GLU A 198 -40.62 -23.44 -16.62
CA GLU A 198 -39.95 -24.39 -17.50
C GLU A 198 -38.77 -23.74 -18.26
N LYS A 199 -37.66 -24.47 -18.42
CA LYS A 199 -36.43 -23.92 -19.03
C LYS A 199 -36.64 -23.47 -20.49
N SER A 200 -37.57 -24.10 -21.20
CA SER A 200 -38.05 -23.73 -22.54
C SER A 200 -38.57 -22.30 -22.60
N TYR A 201 -39.43 -21.93 -21.65
CA TYR A 201 -40.04 -20.60 -21.58
C TYR A 201 -39.01 -19.50 -21.28
N LYS A 202 -37.99 -19.80 -20.47
CA LYS A 202 -36.86 -18.88 -20.25
C LYS A 202 -36.08 -18.60 -21.54
N VAL A 203 -35.89 -19.61 -22.39
CA VAL A 203 -35.21 -19.45 -23.68
C VAL A 203 -36.04 -18.59 -24.63
N GLU A 204 -37.35 -18.83 -24.69
CA GLU A 204 -38.28 -18.04 -25.51
C GLU A 204 -38.32 -16.55 -25.09
N LEU A 205 -38.34 -16.28 -23.78
CA LEU A 205 -38.26 -14.91 -23.27
C LEU A 205 -36.92 -14.24 -23.60
N LYS A 206 -35.82 -15.00 -23.58
CA LYS A 206 -34.50 -14.48 -23.94
C LYS A 206 -34.45 -14.12 -25.43
N GLU A 207 -34.97 -14.99 -26.29
CA GLU A 207 -35.07 -14.71 -27.73
C GLU A 207 -35.96 -13.50 -28.02
N LYS A 208 -37.08 -13.35 -27.33
CA LYS A 208 -37.94 -12.15 -27.41
C LYS A 208 -37.19 -10.89 -26.98
N LEU A 209 -36.39 -10.96 -25.91
CA LEU A 209 -35.59 -9.84 -25.43
C LEU A 209 -34.52 -9.46 -26.46
N ASP A 210 -33.78 -10.44 -26.98
CA ASP A 210 -32.73 -10.22 -27.97
C ASP A 210 -33.31 -9.56 -29.24
N ASN A 211 -34.46 -10.02 -29.71
CA ASN A 211 -35.17 -9.40 -30.83
C ASN A 211 -35.60 -7.94 -30.56
N LYS A 212 -36.06 -7.64 -29.34
CA LYS A 212 -36.44 -6.27 -28.95
C LYS A 212 -35.25 -5.34 -28.81
N VAL A 213 -34.12 -5.84 -28.31
CA VAL A 213 -32.85 -5.10 -28.21
C VAL A 213 -32.35 -4.75 -29.62
N LEU A 214 -32.32 -5.73 -30.52
CA LEU A 214 -31.92 -5.49 -31.92
C LEU A 214 -32.80 -4.43 -32.59
N TYR A 215 -34.12 -4.50 -32.39
CA TYR A 215 -35.05 -3.51 -32.93
C TYR A 215 -34.82 -2.11 -32.35
N ARG A 216 -34.56 -2.00 -31.04
CA ARG A 216 -34.22 -0.73 -30.39
C ARG A 216 -32.94 -0.14 -30.99
N ASP A 217 -31.92 -0.96 -31.20
CA ASP A 217 -30.63 -0.49 -31.72
C ASP A 217 -30.75 -0.01 -33.18
N GLN A 218 -31.58 -0.68 -33.99
CA GLN A 218 -31.95 -0.21 -35.33
C GLN A 218 -32.66 1.15 -35.30
N LEU A 219 -33.64 1.32 -34.42
CA LEU A 219 -34.33 2.60 -34.25
C LEU A 219 -33.40 3.70 -33.74
N ALA A 220 -32.45 3.37 -32.86
CA ALA A 220 -31.47 4.33 -32.35
C ALA A 220 -30.55 4.83 -33.47
N LEU A 221 -30.06 3.92 -34.33
CA LEU A 221 -29.27 4.27 -35.51
C LEU A 221 -30.08 5.17 -36.46
N GLN A 222 -31.33 4.79 -36.74
CA GLN A 222 -32.22 5.59 -37.58
C GLN A 222 -32.48 6.98 -36.99
N GLY A 223 -32.65 7.06 -35.65
CA GLY A 223 -32.80 8.33 -34.92
C GLY A 223 -31.56 9.22 -35.03
N GLN A 224 -30.36 8.66 -34.93
CA GLN A 224 -29.11 9.41 -35.14
C GLN A 224 -29.02 9.97 -36.56
N LEU A 225 -29.35 9.16 -37.57
CA LEU A 225 -29.38 9.61 -38.97
C LEU A 225 -30.37 10.75 -39.19
N TYR A 226 -31.57 10.68 -38.62
CA TYR A 226 -32.56 11.75 -38.73
C TYR A 226 -32.14 13.02 -38.00
N ARG A 227 -31.53 12.93 -36.82
CA ARG A 227 -30.98 14.09 -36.11
C ARG A 227 -29.85 14.75 -36.90
N ALA A 228 -28.96 13.98 -37.51
CA ALA A 228 -27.90 14.51 -38.36
C ALA A 228 -28.48 15.24 -39.58
N LYS A 229 -29.52 14.67 -40.23
CA LYS A 229 -30.25 15.32 -41.33
C LYS A 229 -30.93 16.61 -40.89
N GLN A 230 -31.62 16.59 -39.75
CA GLN A 230 -32.29 17.77 -39.19
C GLN A 230 -31.28 18.88 -38.86
N HIS A 231 -30.13 18.52 -38.27
CA HIS A 231 -29.08 19.48 -37.94
C HIS A 231 -28.48 20.11 -39.19
N ARG A 232 -28.19 19.31 -40.24
CA ARG A 232 -27.74 19.83 -41.54
C ARG A 232 -28.77 20.78 -42.16
N LEU A 233 -30.05 20.42 -42.09
CA LEU A 233 -31.12 21.27 -42.60
C LEU A 233 -31.22 22.59 -41.82
N LYS A 234 -31.08 22.54 -40.48
CA LYS A 234 -31.09 23.73 -39.63
C LYS A 234 -29.96 24.70 -39.98
N ILE A 235 -28.72 24.19 -40.12
CA ILE A 235 -27.57 24.99 -40.56
C ILE A 235 -27.85 25.64 -41.93
N ALA A 236 -28.39 24.87 -42.87
CA ALA A 236 -28.72 25.40 -44.21
C ALA A 236 -29.77 26.51 -44.14
N VAL A 237 -30.80 26.36 -43.32
CA VAL A 237 -31.84 27.37 -43.13
C VAL A 237 -31.27 28.64 -42.48
N GLU A 238 -30.47 28.50 -41.43
CA GLU A 238 -29.84 29.63 -40.73
C GLU A 238 -28.88 30.39 -41.63
N ALA A 239 -28.08 29.69 -42.43
CA ALA A 239 -27.18 30.29 -43.41
C ALA A 239 -27.96 31.05 -44.51
N ALA A 240 -29.05 30.47 -45.03
CA ALA A 240 -29.91 31.13 -46.01
C ALA A 240 -30.60 32.38 -45.43
N GLN A 241 -31.04 32.32 -44.17
CA GLN A 241 -31.62 33.47 -43.47
C GLN A 241 -30.59 34.58 -43.22
N ALA A 242 -29.38 34.22 -42.78
CA ALA A 242 -28.30 35.17 -42.56
C ALA A 242 -27.89 35.88 -43.86
N TYR A 243 -27.77 35.13 -44.96
CA TYR A 243 -27.56 35.69 -46.29
C TYR A 243 -28.67 36.70 -46.65
N ASN A 244 -29.95 36.33 -46.45
CA ASN A 244 -31.08 37.20 -46.80
C ASN A 244 -31.11 38.53 -46.02
N ARG A 245 -30.48 38.58 -44.83
CA ARG A 245 -30.37 39.82 -44.03
C ARG A 245 -29.31 40.78 -44.56
N VAL A 246 -28.17 40.27 -45.05
CA VAL A 246 -27.01 41.09 -45.44
C VAL A 246 -26.91 41.29 -46.95
N LYS A 247 -27.32 40.30 -47.75
CA LYS A 247 -27.26 40.24 -49.23
C LYS A 247 -25.93 40.77 -49.80
N PRO A 248 -24.80 40.13 -49.47
CA PRO A 248 -23.50 40.53 -49.99
C PRO A 248 -23.45 40.42 -51.53
N PRO A 249 -22.83 41.39 -52.23
CA PRO A 249 -22.93 41.54 -53.68
C PRO A 249 -22.19 40.48 -54.53
N HIS A 250 -21.34 39.65 -53.92
CA HIS A 250 -20.48 38.67 -54.63
C HIS A 250 -20.66 37.22 -54.14
N GLN A 251 -21.78 36.92 -53.49
CA GLN A 251 -22.07 35.57 -52.99
C GLN A 251 -23.52 35.23 -53.33
N THR A 252 -23.80 33.98 -53.68
CA THR A 252 -25.19 33.51 -53.81
C THR A 252 -25.67 32.86 -52.50
N VAL A 253 -27.00 32.72 -52.33
CA VAL A 253 -27.58 31.96 -51.22
C VAL A 253 -26.98 30.54 -51.16
N GLY A 254 -26.79 29.93 -52.34
CA GLY A 254 -26.18 28.60 -52.47
C GLY A 254 -24.76 28.56 -51.93
N ASP A 255 -23.95 29.57 -52.23
CA ASP A 255 -22.56 29.67 -51.74
C ASP A 255 -22.50 29.86 -50.23
N ALA A 256 -23.43 30.63 -49.65
CA ALA A 256 -23.51 30.84 -48.21
C ALA A 256 -23.90 29.55 -47.45
N VAL A 257 -24.88 28.81 -47.98
CA VAL A 257 -25.29 27.51 -47.43
C VAL A 257 -24.18 26.47 -47.60
N PHE A 258 -23.53 26.43 -48.77
CA PHE A 258 -22.42 25.52 -49.04
C PHE A 258 -21.24 25.79 -48.11
N PHE A 259 -20.87 27.05 -47.90
CA PHE A 259 -19.80 27.45 -46.98
C PHE A 259 -20.13 27.09 -45.53
N ALA A 260 -21.38 27.31 -45.08
CA ALA A 260 -21.82 26.95 -43.73
C ALA A 260 -21.82 25.43 -43.50
N LEU A 261 -22.24 24.64 -44.50
CA LEU A 261 -22.23 23.19 -44.43
C LEU A 261 -20.81 22.60 -44.51
N SER A 262 -19.90 23.20 -45.28
CA SER A 262 -18.51 22.75 -45.40
C SER A 262 -17.69 23.05 -44.15
N HIS A 263 -18.01 24.14 -43.43
CA HIS A 263 -17.38 24.46 -42.15
C HIS A 263 -17.95 23.63 -40.98
N ALA A 264 -19.11 23.00 -41.14
CA ALA A 264 -19.70 22.08 -40.16
C ALA A 264 -19.09 20.66 -40.21
N ALA A 265 -17.80 20.54 -40.57
CA ALA A 265 -17.09 19.32 -40.96
C ALA A 265 -16.97 18.17 -39.91
N GLY A 266 -17.71 18.24 -38.80
CA GLY A 266 -17.83 17.15 -37.81
C GLY A 266 -19.02 16.21 -38.01
N LEU A 267 -19.83 16.37 -39.06
CA LEU A 267 -21.15 15.70 -39.21
C LEU A 267 -21.23 14.67 -40.34
N GLN A 268 -20.11 14.23 -40.92
CA GLN A 268 -20.10 13.15 -41.90
C GLN A 268 -20.25 11.80 -41.22
N ILE A 269 -21.46 11.48 -40.73
CA ILE A 269 -21.86 10.08 -40.62
C ILE A 269 -21.96 9.59 -42.07
N GLN A 270 -21.04 8.72 -42.48
CA GLN A 270 -21.02 8.12 -43.81
C GLN A 270 -22.43 7.60 -44.15
N GLU A 271 -23.08 8.21 -45.15
CA GLU A 271 -24.31 7.69 -45.78
C GLU A 271 -24.00 6.46 -46.68
N LYS A 272 -22.86 5.79 -46.47
CA LYS A 272 -22.39 4.68 -47.29
C LYS A 272 -22.49 3.38 -46.49
N GLU A 273 -23.18 2.42 -47.10
CA GLU A 273 -23.23 0.98 -46.80
C GLU A 273 -24.33 0.49 -45.83
N LEU A 274 -25.54 0.39 -46.41
CA LEU A 274 -26.57 -0.59 -46.08
C LEU A 274 -26.48 -1.83 -47.02
N ALA A 275 -25.28 -2.19 -47.48
CA ALA A 275 -25.06 -3.42 -48.25
C ALA A 275 -24.27 -4.42 -47.37
N PRO A 276 -24.69 -5.69 -47.27
CA PRO A 276 -23.98 -6.66 -46.48
C PRO A 276 -22.81 -7.21 -47.29
N ASP A 277 -21.58 -7.11 -46.78
CA ASP A 277 -20.52 -7.99 -47.25
C ASP A 277 -19.57 -8.42 -46.12
N GLN A 278 -19.12 -9.66 -46.25
CA GLN A 278 -18.42 -10.47 -45.28
C GLN A 278 -16.90 -10.22 -45.40
N ASN A 279 -16.25 -9.77 -44.31
CA ASN A 279 -15.02 -10.34 -43.74
C ASN A 279 -14.18 -9.34 -42.93
N GLN A 280 -13.90 -9.77 -41.70
CA GLN A 280 -12.66 -9.69 -40.90
C GLN A 280 -11.65 -8.53 -41.08
N GLY A 281 -11.22 -7.97 -39.94
CA GLY A 281 -9.80 -7.66 -39.71
C GLY A 281 -9.46 -6.31 -39.06
N GLU A 282 -9.22 -6.33 -37.74
CA GLU A 282 -8.18 -5.62 -36.98
C GLU A 282 -8.01 -4.06 -37.03
N ALA A 283 -8.24 -3.48 -35.84
CA ALA A 283 -7.46 -2.47 -35.10
C ALA A 283 -6.95 -1.17 -35.76
N ARG A 284 -7.39 -0.02 -35.21
CA ARG A 284 -6.48 1.00 -34.62
C ARG A 284 -7.20 2.09 -33.83
N GLU A 285 -6.73 2.30 -32.61
CA GLU A 285 -7.00 3.45 -31.75
C GLU A 285 -6.39 4.75 -32.32
N GLY A 286 -7.05 5.88 -32.06
CA GLY A 286 -6.51 7.22 -32.31
C GLY A 286 -7.52 8.31 -31.97
N SER A 287 -7.27 9.02 -30.87
CA SER A 287 -8.10 10.09 -30.30
C SER A 287 -8.26 11.32 -31.20
N ALA A 288 -9.42 11.98 -31.15
CA ALA A 288 -9.52 13.43 -31.30
C ALA A 288 -10.74 13.97 -30.54
N ALA A 289 -10.54 15.13 -29.92
CA ALA A 289 -11.29 15.67 -28.80
C ALA A 289 -12.53 16.51 -29.19
N ALA A 290 -13.41 16.63 -28.19
CA ALA A 290 -14.19 17.80 -27.83
C ALA A 290 -15.05 18.49 -28.91
N ALA A 291 -16.32 18.11 -28.96
CA ALA A 291 -17.40 19.00 -29.37
C ALA A 291 -18.65 18.73 -28.52
N SER A 292 -19.05 19.73 -27.74
CA SER A 292 -20.39 19.99 -27.16
C SER A 292 -21.28 18.76 -26.90
N LYS A 293 -21.17 18.23 -25.68
CA LYS A 293 -22.05 17.21 -25.11
C LYS A 293 -23.40 17.86 -24.74
N SER A 294 -24.29 18.07 -25.71
CA SER A 294 -25.72 18.22 -25.41
C SER A 294 -26.28 16.82 -25.21
N SER A 295 -26.55 16.51 -23.95
CA SER A 295 -26.93 15.21 -23.41
C SER A 295 -27.92 14.43 -24.28
N PHE A 296 -27.46 13.30 -24.84
CA PHE A 296 -28.31 12.17 -25.25
C PHE A 296 -28.45 11.15 -24.10
N ASP A 297 -28.03 11.56 -22.90
CA ASP A 297 -27.84 10.73 -21.72
C ASP A 297 -28.97 10.97 -20.68
N ASP A 298 -29.90 11.91 -20.92
CA ASP A 298 -30.89 12.37 -19.93
C ASP A 298 -32.25 11.64 -19.99
N ASP A 299 -32.55 10.86 -21.04
CA ASP A 299 -33.86 10.17 -21.24
C ASP A 299 -33.74 8.64 -21.14
N ASP A 300 -32.92 8.12 -20.22
CA ASP A 300 -32.94 6.69 -19.87
C ASP A 300 -33.90 6.48 -18.68
N PRO A 301 -35.05 5.79 -18.85
CA PRO A 301 -36.01 5.57 -17.77
C PRO A 301 -35.43 4.77 -16.59
N ASN A 302 -34.27 4.12 -16.77
CA ASN A 302 -33.54 3.49 -15.68
C ASN A 302 -32.73 4.50 -14.85
N ARG A 303 -32.24 5.59 -15.47
CA ARG A 303 -31.55 6.69 -14.76
C ARG A 303 -32.50 7.54 -13.94
N GLU A 304 -33.72 7.78 -14.44
CA GLU A 304 -34.76 8.49 -13.70
C GLU A 304 -35.15 7.73 -12.44
N LYS A 305 -35.42 6.43 -12.54
CA LYS A 305 -35.67 5.56 -11.38
C LYS A 305 -34.51 5.46 -10.42
N GLU A 306 -33.28 5.42 -10.93
CA GLU A 306 -32.09 5.47 -10.07
C GLU A 306 -31.99 6.81 -9.32
N ALA A 307 -32.31 7.93 -9.97
CA ALA A 307 -32.34 9.24 -9.34
C ALA A 307 -33.44 9.34 -8.27
N GLU A 308 -34.64 8.84 -8.56
CA GLU A 308 -35.74 8.74 -7.59
C GLU A 308 -35.34 7.93 -6.36
N MET A 309 -34.76 6.73 -6.54
CA MET A 309 -34.26 5.92 -5.42
C MET A 309 -33.17 6.61 -4.61
N MET A 310 -32.29 7.40 -5.25
CA MET A 310 -31.26 8.17 -4.54
C MET A 310 -31.87 9.31 -3.71
N LEU A 311 -32.88 10.01 -4.25
CA LEU A 311 -33.59 11.06 -3.54
C LEU A 311 -34.38 10.50 -2.34
N GLU A 312 -35.10 9.39 -2.52
CA GLU A 312 -35.82 8.70 -1.44
C GLU A 312 -34.87 8.31 -0.29
N TYR A 313 -33.66 7.84 -0.62
CA TYR A 313 -32.64 7.52 0.40
C TYR A 313 -32.19 8.76 1.19
N ILE A 314 -32.01 9.91 0.52
CA ILE A 314 -31.58 11.17 1.14
C ILE A 314 -32.70 11.75 2.00
N GLU A 315 -33.94 11.75 1.51
CA GLU A 315 -35.12 12.16 2.26
C GLU A 315 -35.27 11.33 3.52
N LYS A 316 -35.18 9.99 3.38
CA LYS A 316 -35.28 9.11 4.54
C LYS A 316 -34.18 9.32 5.57
N PHE A 317 -32.97 9.64 5.11
CA PHE A 317 -31.87 10.02 6.00
C PHE A 317 -32.20 11.29 6.78
N ASN A 318 -32.69 12.34 6.11
CA ASN A 318 -33.01 13.60 6.77
C ASN A 318 -34.16 13.43 7.77
N GLU A 319 -35.20 12.64 7.45
CA GLU A 319 -36.28 12.30 8.39
C GLU A 319 -35.73 11.65 9.67
N LEU A 320 -34.91 10.60 9.53
CA LEU A 320 -34.32 9.90 10.69
C LEU A 320 -33.42 10.83 11.53
N PHE A 321 -32.74 11.76 10.87
CA PHE A 321 -31.85 12.72 11.51
C PHE A 321 -32.62 13.81 12.28
N GLU A 322 -33.71 14.32 11.71
CA GLU A 322 -34.62 15.29 12.34
C GLU A 322 -35.40 14.67 13.52
N ASP A 323 -35.78 13.39 13.41
CA ASP A 323 -36.38 12.60 14.48
C ASP A 323 -35.42 12.32 15.66
N GLY A 324 -34.14 12.68 15.54
CA GLY A 324 -33.11 12.41 16.55
C GLY A 324 -32.67 10.94 16.65
N LYS A 325 -33.07 10.09 15.69
CA LYS A 325 -32.70 8.67 15.61
C LYS A 325 -31.34 8.50 14.95
N TYR A 326 -30.30 9.04 15.58
CA TYR A 326 -28.98 9.14 14.98
C TYR A 326 -28.31 7.79 14.66
N GLU A 327 -28.54 6.75 15.47
CA GLU A 327 -27.97 5.41 15.20
C GLU A 327 -28.60 4.78 13.94
N GLU A 328 -29.91 4.90 13.76
CA GLU A 328 -30.62 4.42 12.58
C GLU A 328 -30.21 5.23 11.35
N ALA A 329 -30.12 6.56 11.48
CA ALA A 329 -29.64 7.44 10.41
C ALA A 329 -28.21 7.09 9.98
N ALA A 330 -27.34 6.74 10.93
CA ALA A 330 -25.97 6.33 10.67
C ALA A 330 -25.91 5.03 9.85
N ILE A 331 -26.66 4.00 10.25
CA ILE A 331 -26.74 2.72 9.54
C ILE A 331 -27.33 2.92 8.14
N HIS A 332 -28.39 3.72 8.02
CA HIS A 332 -29.04 4.03 6.74
C HIS A 332 -28.07 4.75 5.79
N ALA A 333 -27.35 5.77 6.26
CA ALA A 333 -26.35 6.48 5.47
C ALA A 333 -25.18 5.57 5.06
N ALA A 334 -24.71 4.73 5.97
CA ALA A 334 -23.60 3.81 5.71
C ALA A 334 -23.93 2.73 4.66
N ASN A 335 -25.19 2.32 4.57
CA ASN A 335 -25.71 1.32 3.62
C ASN A 335 -26.23 1.94 2.31
N SER A 336 -26.07 3.25 2.13
CA SER A 336 -26.61 3.94 0.97
C SER A 336 -26.08 3.40 -0.37
N PRO A 337 -26.94 3.30 -1.39
CA PRO A 337 -26.56 2.77 -2.70
C PRO A 337 -25.47 3.64 -3.32
N LYS A 338 -24.47 3.01 -3.95
CA LYS A 338 -23.28 3.70 -4.52
C LYS A 338 -22.54 4.61 -3.51
N GLY A 339 -22.83 4.50 -2.21
CA GLY A 339 -22.26 5.36 -1.17
C GLY A 339 -22.70 6.82 -1.24
N ILE A 340 -23.88 7.14 -1.78
CA ILE A 340 -24.34 8.54 -1.94
C ILE A 340 -24.35 9.36 -0.64
N LEU A 341 -24.54 8.71 0.52
CA LEU A 341 -24.51 9.36 1.83
C LEU A 341 -23.19 9.13 2.57
N ARG A 342 -22.22 8.42 2.00
CA ARG A 342 -20.87 8.24 2.55
C ARG A 342 -19.96 9.42 2.17
N THR A 343 -20.39 10.63 2.52
CA THR A 343 -19.72 11.88 2.13
C THR A 343 -19.25 12.66 3.35
N SER A 344 -18.28 13.56 3.15
CA SER A 344 -17.82 14.49 4.19
C SER A 344 -18.95 15.43 4.66
N ALA A 345 -19.94 15.72 3.81
CA ALA A 345 -21.11 16.52 4.20
C ALA A 345 -22.01 15.79 5.20
N THR A 346 -22.29 14.50 4.96
CA THR A 346 -23.04 13.67 5.91
C THR A 346 -22.28 13.54 7.23
N LEU A 347 -20.96 13.35 7.17
CA LEU A 347 -20.11 13.30 8.36
C LEU A 347 -20.19 14.62 9.16
N ALA A 348 -20.13 15.77 8.49
CA ALA A 348 -20.23 17.08 9.13
C ALA A 348 -21.56 17.23 9.90
N LYS A 349 -22.69 16.76 9.32
CA LYS A 349 -23.99 16.75 10.03
C LYS A 349 -23.89 15.99 11.35
N PHE A 350 -23.30 14.79 11.36
CA PHE A 350 -23.10 14.01 12.58
C PHE A 350 -22.14 14.65 13.58
N ARG A 351 -21.12 15.37 13.09
CA ARG A 351 -20.14 16.09 13.93
C ARG A 351 -20.76 17.24 14.71
N ASP A 352 -21.74 17.94 14.13
CA ASP A 352 -22.40 19.09 14.76
C ASP A 352 -23.33 18.67 15.92
N VAL A 353 -23.68 17.38 16.00
CA VAL A 353 -24.53 16.83 17.07
C VAL A 353 -23.68 16.48 18.29
N LYS A 354 -23.88 17.23 19.38
CA LYS A 354 -23.14 17.04 20.66
C LYS A 354 -23.79 16.03 21.62
N VAL A 355 -24.94 15.47 21.27
CA VAL A 355 -25.67 14.51 22.11
C VAL A 355 -24.98 13.16 22.05
N GLN A 356 -24.59 12.57 23.19
CA GLN A 356 -24.12 11.18 23.23
C GLN A 356 -25.31 10.23 23.43
N VAL A 357 -25.44 9.25 22.54
CA VAL A 357 -26.45 8.20 22.62
C VAL A 357 -25.74 6.90 22.98
N ASN A 358 -26.19 6.23 24.04
CA ASN A 358 -25.57 4.98 24.54
C ASN A 358 -24.06 5.10 24.86
N GLY A 359 -23.59 6.28 25.27
CA GLY A 359 -22.19 6.51 25.64
C GLY A 359 -21.21 6.67 24.47
N ARG A 360 -21.71 6.79 23.23
CA ARG A 360 -20.91 7.14 22.03
C ARG A 360 -21.49 8.34 21.30
N SER A 361 -20.66 9.09 20.58
CA SER A 361 -21.19 10.17 19.74
C SER A 361 -21.88 9.62 18.48
N PRO A 362 -22.86 10.35 17.93
CA PRO A 362 -23.46 10.10 16.63
C PRO A 362 -22.41 9.99 15.51
N LEU A 363 -21.34 10.77 15.60
CA LEU A 363 -20.20 10.70 14.68
C LEU A 363 -19.47 9.36 14.78
N LEU A 364 -19.23 8.85 15.99
CA LEU A 364 -18.63 7.54 16.17
C LEU A 364 -19.56 6.44 15.66
N ALA A 365 -20.87 6.52 15.93
CA ALA A 365 -21.86 5.56 15.41
C ALA A 365 -21.88 5.53 13.87
N PHE A 366 -21.84 6.70 13.23
CA PHE A 366 -21.71 6.80 11.77
C PHE A 366 -20.38 6.21 11.27
N SER A 367 -19.26 6.53 11.91
CA SER A 367 -17.96 5.98 11.52
C SER A 367 -17.92 4.45 11.60
N GLU A 368 -18.47 3.87 12.67
CA GLU A 368 -18.55 2.42 12.86
C GLU A 368 -19.48 1.76 11.84
N ALA A 369 -20.63 2.38 11.54
CA ALA A 369 -21.54 1.91 10.51
C ALA A 369 -20.88 1.92 9.11
N VAL A 370 -20.17 3.00 8.77
CA VAL A 370 -19.42 3.15 7.51
C VAL A 370 -18.35 2.07 7.39
N MET A 371 -17.60 1.78 8.46
CA MET A 371 -16.62 0.69 8.45
C MET A 371 -17.32 -0.66 8.32
N SER A 372 -18.41 -0.88 9.06
CA SER A 372 -19.19 -2.13 9.06
C SER A 372 -19.73 -2.49 7.68
N SER A 373 -20.18 -1.51 6.90
CA SER A 373 -20.77 -1.71 5.57
C SER A 373 -19.76 -1.90 4.44
N VAL A 374 -18.44 -1.71 4.67
CA VAL A 374 -17.39 -1.90 3.62
C VAL A 374 -17.46 -3.30 3.01
N GLY A 375 -17.68 -4.34 3.82
CA GLY A 375 -17.77 -5.72 3.32
C GLY A 375 -19.00 -5.97 2.45
N ALA A 376 -20.13 -5.31 2.75
CA ALA A 376 -21.38 -5.46 2.01
C ALA A 376 -21.39 -4.63 0.72
N ILE A 377 -20.85 -3.40 0.76
CA ILE A 377 -20.82 -2.48 -0.37
C ILE A 377 -19.62 -2.76 -1.29
N GLY A 378 -18.55 -3.38 -0.78
CA GLY A 378 -17.32 -3.61 -1.52
C GLY A 378 -16.49 -2.35 -1.77
N MET A 379 -16.83 -1.22 -1.14
CA MET A 379 -16.12 0.05 -1.27
C MET A 379 -15.62 0.55 0.07
N LYS A 380 -14.32 0.85 0.13
CA LYS A 380 -13.70 1.53 1.27
C LYS A 380 -14.10 3.00 1.28
N PRO A 381 -14.23 3.64 2.46
CA PRO A 381 -14.34 5.09 2.54
C PRO A 381 -13.13 5.76 1.88
N ASN A 382 -13.32 6.93 1.29
CA ASN A 382 -12.21 7.70 0.72
C ASN A 382 -11.21 8.13 1.83
N ASP A 383 -10.06 8.68 1.43
CA ASP A 383 -9.00 9.07 2.37
C ASP A 383 -9.48 10.10 3.41
N THR A 384 -10.16 11.16 2.96
CA THR A 384 -10.66 12.22 3.85
C THR A 384 -11.68 11.71 4.88
N LEU A 385 -12.62 10.87 4.45
CA LEU A 385 -13.61 10.25 5.34
C LEU A 385 -12.95 9.25 6.29
N SER A 386 -11.96 8.48 5.81
CA SER A 386 -11.17 7.55 6.64
C SER A 386 -10.44 8.30 7.75
N LEU A 387 -9.79 9.42 7.41
CA LEU A 387 -9.06 10.25 8.37
C LEU A 387 -9.98 10.81 9.45
N GLU A 388 -11.11 11.42 9.08
CA GLU A 388 -12.08 11.98 10.03
C GLU A 388 -12.71 10.90 10.93
N CYS A 389 -13.01 9.71 10.39
CA CYS A 389 -13.48 8.57 11.19
C CYS A 389 -12.43 8.13 12.21
N VAL A 390 -11.16 8.09 11.83
CA VAL A 390 -10.06 7.75 12.73
C VAL A 390 -9.87 8.83 13.80
N GLU A 391 -9.91 10.11 13.43
CA GLU A 391 -9.83 11.22 14.39
C GLU A 391 -10.97 11.16 15.43
N CYS A 392 -12.19 10.83 15.00
CA CYS A 392 -13.32 10.60 15.92
C CYS A 392 -13.05 9.45 16.89
N ALA A 393 -12.59 8.30 16.39
CA ALA A 393 -12.28 7.14 17.23
C ALA A 393 -11.13 7.42 18.21
N LEU A 394 -10.13 8.20 17.79
CA LEU A 394 -9.04 8.66 18.66
C LEU A 394 -9.55 9.61 19.75
N TYR A 395 -10.41 10.58 19.40
CA TYR A 395 -11.00 11.53 20.36
C TYR A 395 -11.78 10.82 21.47
N GLU A 396 -12.54 9.77 21.14
CA GLU A 396 -13.25 8.93 22.11
C GLU A 396 -12.40 7.80 22.72
N ASN A 397 -11.09 7.78 22.42
CA ASN A 397 -10.12 6.80 22.92
C ASN A 397 -10.48 5.33 22.62
N ARG A 398 -11.09 5.08 21.46
CA ARG A 398 -11.49 3.74 20.96
C ARG A 398 -10.42 3.12 20.08
N LEU A 399 -9.26 2.81 20.66
CA LEU A 399 -8.15 2.14 19.96
C LEU A 399 -8.50 0.69 19.56
N ASP A 400 -9.43 0.07 20.27
CA ASP A 400 -10.00 -1.24 19.95
C ASP A 400 -10.70 -1.26 18.59
N LEU A 401 -11.53 -0.24 18.31
CA LEU A 401 -12.18 -0.08 17.01
C LEU A 401 -11.16 0.13 15.89
N LEU A 402 -10.17 1.00 16.12
CA LEU A 402 -9.10 1.23 15.14
C LEU A 402 -8.31 -0.04 14.83
N SER A 403 -7.98 -0.83 15.85
CA SER A 403 -7.33 -2.13 15.68
C SER A 403 -8.16 -3.06 14.78
N HIS A 404 -9.47 -3.13 15.03
CA HIS A 404 -10.40 -3.91 14.22
C HIS A 404 -10.51 -3.40 12.78
N TRP A 405 -10.63 -2.09 12.57
CA TRP A 405 -10.76 -1.49 11.24
C TRP A 405 -9.49 -1.66 10.39
N ILE A 406 -8.31 -1.50 10.99
CA ILE A 406 -7.01 -1.67 10.31
C ILE A 406 -6.73 -3.14 9.99
N SER A 407 -7.03 -4.05 10.92
CA SER A 407 -6.82 -5.49 10.73
C SER A 407 -7.73 -6.06 9.65
N GLN A 408 -8.99 -5.62 9.58
CA GLN A 408 -9.95 -6.03 8.55
C GLN A 408 -9.87 -5.21 7.26
N GLU A 409 -8.86 -4.34 7.14
CA GLU A 409 -8.61 -3.53 5.94
C GLU A 409 -9.80 -2.67 5.49
N ARG A 410 -10.62 -2.20 6.44
CA ARG A 410 -11.84 -1.42 6.17
C ARG A 410 -11.55 0.06 5.87
N LEU A 411 -10.34 0.53 6.17
CA LEU A 411 -9.91 1.91 5.96
C LEU A 411 -9.12 2.06 4.67
N THR A 412 -9.23 3.23 4.04
CA THR A 412 -8.20 3.71 3.10
C THR A 412 -7.05 4.25 3.93
N LEU A 413 -5.88 3.61 3.82
CA LEU A 413 -4.70 3.97 4.62
C LEU A 413 -3.93 5.11 3.95
N SER A 414 -3.52 6.08 4.74
CA SER A 414 -2.67 7.21 4.32
C SER A 414 -1.61 7.53 5.37
N GLN A 415 -0.61 8.32 4.97
CA GLN A 415 0.44 8.75 5.87
C GLN A 415 -0.13 9.59 7.02
N ASP A 416 -0.99 10.57 6.70
CA ASP A 416 -1.60 11.46 7.68
C ASP A 416 -2.38 10.68 8.74
N LEU A 417 -3.11 9.63 8.33
CA LEU A 417 -3.81 8.72 9.25
C LEU A 417 -2.86 8.04 10.22
N GLY A 418 -1.72 7.52 9.73
CA GLY A 418 -0.69 6.92 10.59
C GLY A 418 -0.06 7.94 11.54
N ASP A 419 0.19 9.16 11.06
CA ASP A 419 0.77 10.25 11.85
C ASP A 419 -0.19 10.70 12.97
N ARG A 420 -1.50 10.79 12.71
CA ARG A 420 -2.54 11.05 13.73
C ARG A 420 -2.58 9.97 14.81
N ILE A 421 -2.56 8.69 14.43
CA ILE A 421 -2.55 7.57 15.38
C ILE A 421 -1.28 7.60 16.23
N SER A 422 -0.12 7.88 15.63
CA SER A 422 1.15 7.98 16.36
C SER A 422 1.16 9.17 17.32
N ALA A 423 0.66 10.32 16.90
CA ALA A 423 0.60 11.56 17.70
C ALA A 423 -0.38 11.45 18.88
N HIS A 424 -1.39 10.58 18.80
CA HIS A 424 -2.32 10.33 19.90
C HIS A 424 -1.66 9.65 21.12
N CYS A 425 -0.49 9.04 20.96
CA CYS A 425 0.22 8.41 22.06
C CYS A 425 0.68 9.45 23.11
N LYS A 426 0.17 9.33 24.34
CA LYS A 426 0.60 10.14 25.50
C LYS A 426 1.52 9.39 26.48
N CYS A 427 1.92 8.16 26.14
CA CYS A 427 2.79 7.37 27.00
C CYS A 427 4.24 7.87 26.95
N ASN A 428 4.95 7.72 28.07
CA ASN A 428 6.41 7.73 28.04
C ASN A 428 6.92 6.57 27.18
N VAL A 429 8.11 6.72 26.60
CA VAL A 429 8.79 5.62 25.89
C VAL A 429 9.31 4.63 26.93
N PRO A 430 9.02 3.31 26.81
CA PRO A 430 8.27 2.66 25.73
C PRO A 430 6.75 2.79 25.84
N CYS A 431 6.10 3.00 24.69
CA CYS A 431 4.65 3.11 24.57
C CYS A 431 3.91 1.85 25.06
N ARG A 432 2.91 2.02 25.92
CA ARG A 432 2.08 0.92 26.47
C ARG A 432 0.61 0.95 26.05
N CYS A 433 0.13 2.01 25.40
CA CYS A 433 -1.29 2.15 25.02
C CYS A 433 -1.66 1.47 23.69
N GLY A 434 -0.70 0.93 22.95
CA GLY A 434 -0.95 0.27 21.66
C GLY A 434 -1.05 1.21 20.44
N SER A 435 -1.16 2.53 20.62
CA SER A 435 -1.25 3.46 19.47
C SER A 435 -0.03 3.39 18.54
N GLN A 436 1.18 3.28 19.08
CA GLN A 436 2.39 3.12 18.25
C GLN A 436 2.42 1.80 17.47
N ALA A 437 1.81 0.73 18.00
CA ALA A 437 1.68 -0.54 17.28
C ALA A 437 0.66 -0.44 16.14
N LEU A 438 -0.43 0.29 16.35
CA LEU A 438 -1.40 0.58 15.27
C LEU A 438 -0.79 1.45 14.17
N ALA A 439 -0.08 2.52 14.53
CA ALA A 439 0.63 3.37 13.56
C ALA A 439 1.68 2.56 12.77
N GLN A 440 2.43 1.68 13.44
CA GLN A 440 3.36 0.75 12.79
C GLN A 440 2.65 -0.11 11.73
N ASN A 441 1.49 -0.67 12.03
CA ASN A 441 0.72 -1.48 11.09
C ASN A 441 0.32 -0.67 9.85
N VAL A 442 -0.09 0.60 10.03
CA VAL A 442 -0.41 1.50 8.92
C VAL A 442 0.83 1.78 8.06
N PHE A 443 1.92 2.27 8.67
CA PHE A 443 3.14 2.63 7.94
C PHE A 443 3.79 1.44 7.23
N SER A 444 3.76 0.26 7.84
CA SER A 444 4.31 -0.95 7.23
C SER A 444 3.52 -1.40 6.00
N LYS A 445 2.19 -1.25 5.99
CA LYS A 445 1.34 -1.51 4.81
C LYS A 445 1.60 -0.49 3.70
N LEU A 446 1.89 0.77 4.05
CA LEU A 446 2.23 1.85 3.11
C LEU A 446 3.69 1.84 2.65
N GLN A 447 4.52 0.89 3.11
CA GLN A 447 5.97 0.85 2.86
C GLN A 447 6.73 2.12 3.32
N LEU A 448 6.21 2.81 4.33
CA LEU A 448 6.88 3.95 4.96
C LEU A 448 7.86 3.44 6.03
N HIS A 449 9.03 2.98 5.57
CA HIS A 449 9.99 2.25 6.39
C HIS A 449 10.54 3.08 7.56
N ARG A 450 10.89 4.35 7.33
CA ARG A 450 11.44 5.24 8.37
C ARG A 450 10.47 5.40 9.54
N GLN A 451 9.20 5.69 9.24
CA GLN A 451 8.14 5.82 10.23
C GLN A 451 7.85 4.50 10.95
N THR A 452 7.93 3.37 10.23
CA THR A 452 7.78 2.03 10.82
C THR A 452 8.85 1.76 11.87
N VAL A 453 10.12 2.06 11.56
CA VAL A 453 11.23 1.93 12.52
C VAL A 453 11.04 2.87 13.71
N VAL A 454 10.69 4.13 13.48
CA VAL A 454 10.39 5.08 14.58
C VAL A 454 9.29 4.55 15.50
N CYS A 455 8.23 3.95 14.97
CA CYS A 455 7.17 3.35 15.78
C CYS A 455 7.67 2.15 16.61
N LEU A 456 8.52 1.29 16.03
CA LEU A 456 9.15 0.17 16.75
C LEU A 456 10.04 0.66 17.90
N LEU A 457 10.83 1.70 17.67
CA LEU A 457 11.68 2.32 18.70
C LEU A 457 10.86 2.96 19.81
N LYS A 458 9.77 3.67 19.47
CA LYS A 458 8.84 4.23 20.48
C LYS A 458 8.14 3.14 21.30
N GLN A 459 8.03 1.92 20.80
CA GLN A 459 7.54 0.75 21.56
C GLN A 459 8.63 0.10 22.43
N GLY A 460 9.88 0.57 22.38
CA GLY A 460 11.02 -0.06 23.06
C GLY A 460 11.56 -1.31 22.37
N ARG A 461 11.11 -1.60 21.14
CA ARG A 461 11.52 -2.79 20.37
C ARG A 461 12.71 -2.45 19.48
N ILE A 462 13.86 -2.17 20.09
CA ILE A 462 15.03 -1.62 19.41
C ILE A 462 15.64 -2.61 18.42
N HIS A 463 15.97 -3.83 18.86
CA HIS A 463 16.52 -4.86 17.97
C HIS A 463 15.61 -5.15 16.76
N ALA A 464 14.30 -5.30 16.99
CA ALA A 464 13.35 -5.50 15.90
C ALA A 464 13.30 -4.32 14.91
N GLY A 465 13.48 -3.09 15.39
CA GLY A 465 13.60 -1.90 14.55
C GLY A 465 14.87 -1.91 13.70
N MET A 466 16.00 -2.33 14.29
CA MET A 466 17.27 -2.47 13.59
C MET A 466 17.24 -3.58 12.55
N ASP A 467 16.71 -4.76 12.89
CA ASP A 467 16.54 -5.88 11.97
C ASP A 467 15.65 -5.48 10.78
N TYR A 468 14.58 -4.72 11.05
CA TYR A 468 13.73 -4.19 9.99
C TYR A 468 14.50 -3.25 9.04
N ALA A 469 15.28 -2.32 9.59
CA ALA A 469 16.11 -1.38 8.83
C ALA A 469 17.26 -2.03 8.06
N LYS A 470 17.68 -3.24 8.45
CA LYS A 470 18.70 -4.03 7.74
C LYS A 470 18.09 -4.89 6.63
N HIS A 471 17.04 -5.65 6.94
CA HIS A 471 16.55 -6.70 6.04
C HIS A 471 15.44 -6.28 5.07
N LYS A 472 14.54 -5.36 5.47
CA LYS A 472 13.41 -4.98 4.61
C LYS A 472 13.79 -3.92 3.58
N MET A 473 14.63 -2.97 3.96
CA MET A 473 15.20 -1.96 3.09
C MET A 473 16.45 -1.41 3.77
N PRO A 474 17.67 -1.62 3.23
CA PRO A 474 18.90 -1.23 3.91
C PRO A 474 18.95 0.29 4.04
N PHE A 475 18.82 0.78 5.27
CA PHE A 475 18.83 2.22 5.53
C PHE A 475 20.18 2.84 5.16
N THR A 476 20.13 4.05 4.60
CA THR A 476 21.34 4.87 4.45
C THR A 476 21.76 5.45 5.80
N ARG A 477 23.01 5.89 5.88
CA ARG A 477 23.55 6.57 7.06
C ARG A 477 22.67 7.74 7.51
N ASP A 478 22.23 8.56 6.56
CA ASP A 478 21.37 9.73 6.83
C ASP A 478 20.01 9.34 7.42
N GLN A 479 19.46 8.19 7.01
CA GLN A 479 18.23 7.67 7.57
C GLN A 479 18.43 7.20 9.02
N PHE A 480 19.52 6.50 9.33
CA PHE A 480 19.86 6.15 10.72
C PHE A 480 20.07 7.40 11.59
N MET A 481 20.77 8.43 11.09
CA MET A 481 20.93 9.69 11.80
C MET A 481 19.57 10.40 12.03
N SER A 482 18.68 10.42 11.02
CA SER A 482 17.32 10.96 11.16
C SER A 482 16.51 10.24 12.23
N VAL A 483 16.61 8.91 12.28
CA VAL A 483 15.95 8.08 13.29
C VAL A 483 16.50 8.38 14.69
N LEU A 484 17.82 8.45 14.84
CA LEU A 484 18.49 8.79 16.10
C LEU A 484 18.07 10.18 16.61
N ARG A 485 17.97 11.19 15.73
CA ARG A 485 17.45 12.53 16.08
C ARG A 485 16.00 12.53 16.57
N THR A 486 15.21 11.55 16.13
CA THR A 486 13.77 11.44 16.43
C THR A 486 13.51 10.66 17.72
N CYS A 487 14.25 9.58 17.96
CA CYS A 487 14.08 8.71 19.13
C CYS A 487 15.44 8.35 19.77
N PRO A 488 16.15 9.34 20.35
CA PRO A 488 17.44 9.10 20.96
C PRO A 488 17.28 8.26 22.23
N SER A 489 18.08 7.20 22.35
CA SER A 489 18.14 6.34 23.53
C SER A 489 19.49 5.62 23.61
N VAL A 490 19.96 5.34 24.82
CA VAL A 490 21.23 4.63 25.06
C VAL A 490 21.26 3.29 24.34
N GLN A 491 20.17 2.52 24.44
CA GLN A 491 20.04 1.22 23.79
C GLN A 491 20.08 1.30 22.26
N LEU A 492 19.51 2.35 21.65
CA LEU A 492 19.61 2.57 20.21
C LEU A 492 21.04 2.94 19.81
N MET A 493 21.72 3.75 20.61
CA MET A 493 23.12 4.13 20.36
C MET A 493 24.04 2.90 20.37
N HIS A 494 23.87 1.97 21.33
CA HIS A 494 24.58 0.68 21.30
C HIS A 494 24.27 -0.10 20.01
N ALA A 495 22.99 -0.29 19.69
CA ALA A 495 22.59 -1.07 18.52
C ALA A 495 23.04 -0.48 17.16
N LEU A 496 23.39 0.81 17.12
CA LEU A 496 23.92 1.49 15.93
C LEU A 496 25.44 1.34 15.77
N VAL A 497 26.18 1.23 16.88
CA VAL A 497 27.65 1.14 16.92
C VAL A 497 28.14 -0.32 16.95
N GLU A 498 27.30 -1.25 17.42
CA GLU A 498 27.58 -2.68 17.39
C GLU A 498 27.84 -3.20 15.95
N GLU A 499 28.85 -4.05 15.82
CA GLU A 499 29.12 -4.79 14.58
C GLU A 499 28.02 -5.82 14.34
N ASP A 500 27.58 -5.92 13.09
CA ASP A 500 26.77 -7.05 12.65
C ASP A 500 27.62 -8.29 12.36
N GLY A 501 26.97 -9.43 12.09
CA GLY A 501 27.65 -10.68 11.76
C GLY A 501 28.47 -10.63 10.46
N GLU A 502 28.39 -9.54 9.69
CA GLU A 502 29.18 -9.28 8.47
C GLU A 502 30.35 -8.31 8.74
N GLY A 503 30.54 -7.87 9.99
CA GLY A 503 31.59 -6.92 10.40
C GLY A 503 31.28 -5.46 10.03
N SER A 504 30.04 -5.15 9.67
CA SER A 504 29.57 -3.80 9.32
C SER A 504 28.88 -3.13 10.51
N ARG A 505 29.07 -1.82 10.66
CA ARG A 505 28.38 -0.98 11.66
C ARG A 505 27.38 -0.05 10.98
N ALA A 506 26.24 0.17 11.62
CA ALA A 506 25.22 1.08 11.07
C ALA A 506 25.70 2.54 11.10
N LEU A 507 26.32 2.97 12.20
CA LEU A 507 26.93 4.30 12.36
C LEU A 507 28.28 4.23 13.10
N PRO A 508 29.26 5.06 12.71
CA PRO A 508 30.48 5.29 13.49
C PRO A 508 30.17 5.96 14.83
N ILE A 509 30.96 5.66 15.87
CA ILE A 509 30.70 6.15 17.21
C ILE A 509 30.76 7.68 17.30
N GLY A 510 31.69 8.34 16.61
CA GLY A 510 31.79 9.80 16.61
C GLY A 510 30.57 10.46 15.99
N VAL A 511 30.01 9.88 14.92
CA VAL A 511 28.75 10.37 14.31
C VAL A 511 27.58 10.23 15.28
N VAL A 512 27.47 9.12 16.00
CA VAL A 512 26.42 8.90 17.00
C VAL A 512 26.52 9.95 18.12
N LEU A 513 27.71 10.19 18.64
CA LEU A 513 27.95 11.20 19.68
C LEU A 513 27.56 12.60 19.20
N LEU A 514 28.05 13.02 18.03
CA LEU A 514 27.74 14.33 17.45
C LEU A 514 26.22 14.53 17.29
N VAL A 515 25.52 13.56 16.72
CA VAL A 515 24.07 13.66 16.47
C VAL A 515 23.25 13.80 17.75
N VAL A 516 23.61 13.08 18.82
CA VAL A 516 22.90 13.17 20.10
C VAL A 516 23.23 14.48 20.83
N LEU A 517 24.47 14.96 20.69
CA LEU A 517 24.95 16.20 21.28
C LEU A 517 24.44 17.46 20.57
N GLU A 518 23.97 17.38 19.31
CA GLU A 518 23.24 18.47 18.64
C GLU A 518 22.09 19.04 19.51
N LYS A 519 21.48 18.21 20.36
CA LYS A 519 20.40 18.59 21.29
C LYS A 519 20.84 18.66 22.76
N ASN A 520 22.13 18.70 23.04
CA ASN A 520 22.70 18.73 24.40
C ASN A 520 22.22 17.58 25.31
N GLN A 521 22.01 16.38 24.75
CA GLN A 521 21.51 15.22 25.50
C GLN A 521 22.62 14.42 26.18
N TYR A 522 23.40 15.08 27.04
CA TYR A 522 24.51 14.47 27.79
C TYR A 522 24.08 13.29 28.68
N ASN A 523 22.85 13.35 29.17
CA ASN A 523 22.23 12.30 29.98
C ASN A 523 22.12 10.95 29.26
N LEU A 524 22.15 10.93 27.91
CA LEU A 524 22.20 9.70 27.12
C LEU A 524 23.64 9.31 26.77
N VAL A 525 24.48 10.30 26.49
CA VAL A 525 25.86 10.09 26.03
C VAL A 525 26.75 9.49 27.12
N LEU A 526 26.68 9.99 28.35
CA LEU A 526 27.59 9.54 29.40
C LEU A 526 27.36 8.09 29.82
N PRO A 527 26.10 7.65 30.10
CA PRO A 527 25.87 6.25 30.40
C PRO A 527 26.31 5.33 29.26
N PHE A 528 26.11 5.75 28.01
CA PHE A 528 26.56 5.01 26.83
C PHE A 528 28.08 4.86 26.77
N ILE A 529 28.84 5.95 26.95
CA ILE A 529 30.31 5.89 26.95
C ILE A 529 30.79 5.03 28.11
N GLN A 530 30.24 5.22 29.31
CA GLN A 530 30.61 4.43 30.49
C GLN A 530 30.33 2.93 30.29
N ASP A 531 29.21 2.57 29.67
CA ASP A 531 28.89 1.17 29.39
C ASP A 531 29.82 0.56 28.35
N GLN A 532 30.25 1.33 27.34
CA GLN A 532 31.28 0.92 26.38
C GLN A 532 32.69 0.83 26.99
N GLN A 533 33.00 1.63 28.02
CA GLN A 533 34.29 1.59 28.71
C GLN A 533 34.44 0.40 29.67
N LYS A 534 33.33 -0.09 30.23
CA LYS A 534 33.31 -1.27 31.13
C LYS A 534 33.58 -2.58 30.39
N GLN A 535 33.27 -2.64 29.10
CA GLN A 535 33.41 -3.85 28.31
C GLN A 535 34.79 -3.88 27.61
N PRO A 536 35.57 -4.96 27.75
CA PRO A 536 36.78 -5.15 26.95
C PRO A 536 36.41 -5.30 25.48
N SER A 537 37.29 -4.86 24.58
CA SER A 537 37.05 -5.02 23.15
C SER A 537 37.14 -6.50 22.72
N VAL A 538 36.45 -6.86 21.64
CA VAL A 538 36.41 -8.24 21.13
C VAL A 538 37.77 -8.64 20.54
N ASP A 539 38.44 -7.73 19.85
CA ASP A 539 39.69 -8.00 19.13
C ASP A 539 40.92 -7.90 20.04
N ASP A 540 40.91 -6.96 20.99
CA ASP A 540 42.01 -6.74 21.94
C ASP A 540 41.48 -6.49 23.37
N PRO A 541 41.58 -7.49 24.27
CA PRO A 541 41.14 -7.35 25.65
C PRO A 541 41.84 -6.24 26.45
N GLN A 542 42.95 -5.67 25.95
CA GLN A 542 43.68 -4.60 26.62
C GLN A 542 43.06 -3.21 26.44
N ILE A 543 42.24 -3.04 25.40
CA ILE A 543 41.48 -1.81 25.14
C ILE A 543 40.00 -2.05 25.42
N ASN A 544 39.29 -1.01 25.82
CA ASN A 544 37.84 -1.10 25.99
C ASN A 544 37.10 -0.93 24.65
N GLN A 545 35.82 -1.31 24.63
CA GLN A 545 34.99 -1.25 23.42
C GLN A 545 34.85 0.18 22.88
N PHE A 546 34.83 1.18 23.77
CA PHE A 546 34.80 2.60 23.40
C PHE A 546 36.05 3.01 22.59
N GLN A 547 37.24 2.67 23.10
CA GLN A 547 38.52 2.94 22.44
C GLN A 547 38.60 2.24 21.08
N ALA A 548 38.24 0.96 21.03
CA ALA A 548 38.20 0.21 19.77
C ALA A 548 37.27 0.86 18.74
N ALA A 549 36.07 1.28 19.15
CA ALA A 549 35.11 1.96 18.27
C ALA A 549 35.60 3.33 17.79
N VAL A 550 36.33 4.10 18.63
CA VAL A 550 36.94 5.37 18.22
C VAL A 550 38.08 5.14 17.21
N LEU A 551 38.89 4.09 17.42
CA LEU A 551 39.99 3.75 16.51
C LEU A 551 39.51 3.27 15.14
N ASP A 552 38.36 2.59 15.09
CA ASP A 552 37.73 2.15 13.84
C ASP A 552 36.94 3.26 13.11
N ASP A 553 36.67 4.39 13.78
CA ASP A 553 35.94 5.51 13.18
C ASP A 553 36.80 6.25 12.15
N SER A 554 36.55 5.96 10.87
CA SER A 554 37.18 6.61 9.72
C SER A 554 36.43 7.85 9.21
N TYR A 555 35.23 8.14 9.72
CA TYR A 555 34.36 9.19 9.18
C TYR A 555 34.45 10.50 9.96
N THR A 556 34.62 10.42 11.28
CA THR A 556 34.70 11.60 12.14
C THR A 556 36.06 12.29 11.95
N THR A 557 36.03 13.59 11.63
CA THR A 557 37.22 14.41 11.34
C THR A 557 37.95 14.82 12.62
N SER A 558 39.24 15.17 12.53
CA SER A 558 40.00 15.63 13.71
C SER A 558 39.34 16.84 14.38
N VAL A 559 38.85 17.80 13.58
CA VAL A 559 38.18 19.00 14.11
C VAL A 559 36.90 18.64 14.90
N GLN A 560 36.11 17.68 14.41
CA GLN A 560 34.92 17.21 15.12
C GLN A 560 35.28 16.47 16.41
N TRP A 561 36.37 15.70 16.39
CA TRP A 561 36.88 15.02 17.58
C TRP A 561 37.38 16.01 18.64
N ASP A 562 38.15 17.02 18.23
CA ASP A 562 38.62 18.09 19.11
C ASP A 562 37.43 18.86 19.72
N SER A 563 36.40 19.16 18.90
CA SER A 563 35.15 19.78 19.36
C SER A 563 34.42 18.93 20.40
N LEU A 564 34.40 17.60 20.25
CA LEU A 564 33.79 16.70 21.25
C LEU A 564 34.57 16.71 22.57
N VAL A 565 35.91 16.77 22.52
CA VAL A 565 36.76 16.82 23.72
C VAL A 565 36.51 18.12 24.48
N GLU A 566 36.55 19.27 23.80
CA GLU A 566 36.26 20.59 24.39
C GLU A 566 34.87 20.59 25.04
N LEU A 567 33.87 20.07 24.33
CA LEU A 567 32.49 20.02 24.79
C LEU A 567 32.30 19.12 26.03
N PHE A 568 33.06 18.03 26.19
CA PHE A 568 33.06 17.24 27.41
C PHE A 568 33.81 17.91 28.57
N GLN A 569 34.89 18.63 28.29
CA GLN A 569 35.63 19.42 29.30
C GLN A 569 34.77 20.55 29.86
N ASP A 570 34.10 21.30 29.00
CA ASP A 570 33.23 22.43 29.37
C ASP A 570 32.05 22.01 30.26
N GLN A 571 31.56 20.78 30.11
CA GLN A 571 30.47 20.23 30.93
C GLN A 571 30.96 19.54 32.22
N GLY A 572 32.28 19.53 32.47
CA GLY A 572 32.88 18.94 33.67
C GLY A 572 33.06 17.42 33.64
N TYR A 573 33.03 16.79 32.46
CA TYR A 573 33.26 15.35 32.28
C TYR A 573 34.73 15.05 31.96
N GLU A 574 35.63 15.47 32.87
CA GLU A 574 37.09 15.43 32.66
C GLU A 574 37.61 14.03 32.33
N ASP A 575 37.20 12.99 33.07
CA ASP A 575 37.64 11.61 32.84
C ASP A 575 37.26 11.10 31.44
N THR A 576 36.06 11.46 30.97
CA THR A 576 35.57 11.06 29.64
C THR A 576 36.30 11.82 28.53
N ALA A 577 36.51 13.12 28.73
CA ALA A 577 37.27 13.95 27.80
C ALA A 577 38.73 13.47 27.69
N MET A 578 39.38 13.14 28.81
CA MET A 578 40.75 12.62 28.83
C MET A 578 40.86 11.26 28.14
N CYS A 579 39.93 10.34 28.40
CA CYS A 579 39.88 9.06 27.69
C CYS A 579 39.69 9.22 26.19
N LEU A 580 38.80 10.12 25.77
CA LEU A 580 38.54 10.41 24.36
C LEU A 580 39.77 11.03 23.69
N LEU A 581 40.40 12.04 24.32
CA LEU A 581 41.62 12.67 23.84
C LEU A 581 42.78 11.67 23.69
N ALA A 582 42.98 10.77 24.67
CA ALA A 582 43.96 9.70 24.58
C ALA A 582 43.69 8.76 23.37
N SER A 583 42.42 8.46 23.10
CA SER A 583 42.04 7.60 21.96
C SER A 583 42.28 8.30 20.61
N ILE A 584 41.91 9.57 20.50
CA ILE A 584 42.09 10.38 19.28
C ILE A 584 43.58 10.64 18.99
N THR A 585 44.40 10.85 20.01
CA THR A 585 45.85 11.04 19.82
C THR A 585 46.50 9.78 19.24
N VAL A 586 46.11 8.58 19.71
CA VAL A 586 46.53 7.30 19.12
C VAL A 586 46.03 7.18 17.67
N LEU A 587 44.74 7.47 17.41
CA LEU A 587 44.16 7.46 16.07
C LEU A 587 44.95 8.36 15.10
N ASN A 588 45.24 9.59 15.50
CA ASN A 588 45.97 10.56 14.69
C ASN A 588 47.42 10.14 14.44
N ALA A 589 48.09 9.56 15.44
CA ALA A 589 49.43 8.99 15.28
C ALA A 589 49.42 7.81 14.29
N MET A 590 48.43 6.92 14.38
CA MET A 590 48.24 5.80 13.45
C MET A 590 47.99 6.28 12.01
N ARG A 591 47.08 7.26 11.84
CA ARG A 591 46.81 7.87 10.53
C ARG A 591 48.06 8.53 9.96
N SER A 592 48.79 9.31 10.75
CA SER A 592 50.06 9.93 10.33
C SER A 592 51.11 8.90 9.90
N ALA A 593 51.25 7.79 10.65
CA ALA A 593 52.15 6.70 10.30
C ALA A 593 51.74 5.99 8.99
N LEU A 594 50.44 5.80 8.76
CA LEU A 594 49.90 5.24 7.51
C LEU A 594 50.15 6.17 6.32
N TYR A 595 49.90 7.48 6.46
CA TYR A 595 50.18 8.47 5.40
C TYR A 595 51.67 8.52 5.05
N THR A 596 52.54 8.44 6.08
CA THR A 596 54.00 8.38 5.90
C THR A 596 54.44 7.11 5.15
N ARG A 597 53.79 5.96 5.41
CA ARG A 597 54.05 4.70 4.69
C ARG A 597 53.48 4.65 3.27
N LEU A 598 52.39 5.36 3.00
CA LEU A 598 51.73 5.40 1.68
C LEU A 598 52.24 6.53 0.76
N GLY A 599 53.13 7.41 1.25
CA GLY A 599 53.79 8.44 0.44
C GLY A 599 52.86 9.59 0.00
N VAL A 600 51.75 9.82 0.71
CA VAL A 600 50.83 10.92 0.44
C VAL A 600 51.15 12.06 1.41
N ASN A 601 51.68 13.18 0.90
CA ASN A 601 51.93 14.38 1.69
C ASN A 601 50.62 14.93 2.26
N THR A 602 50.59 15.15 3.57
CA THR A 602 49.50 15.81 4.30
C THR A 602 49.31 17.24 3.78
N PRO A 603 48.07 17.74 3.55
CA PRO A 603 47.85 19.18 3.45
C PRO A 603 48.05 19.79 4.83
N GLN A 604 49.09 20.61 4.99
CA GLN A 604 49.32 21.39 6.19
C GLN A 604 48.16 22.37 6.40
N SER A 605 47.61 22.41 7.61
CA SER A 605 46.72 23.49 8.06
C SER A 605 47.49 24.82 8.12
N PRO A 606 46.83 25.96 7.83
CA PRO A 606 47.49 27.25 7.73
C PRO A 606 47.92 27.73 9.11
N GLN A 607 49.20 28.07 9.24
CA GLN A 607 49.71 28.76 10.41
C GLN A 607 49.16 30.19 10.44
N THR A 608 48.70 30.54 11.64
CA THR A 608 48.43 31.88 12.13
C THR A 608 49.67 32.77 12.00
N ASP A 609 49.57 33.85 11.22
CA ASP A 609 50.45 35.01 11.38
C ASP A 609 49.59 36.27 11.59
N SER A 610 49.82 36.92 12.72
CA SER A 610 49.29 38.24 13.06
C SER A 610 50.27 39.34 12.60
N PRO A 611 49.81 40.59 12.40
CA PRO A 611 50.34 41.48 11.37
C PRO A 611 51.45 42.41 11.86
N GLN A 612 52.37 42.76 10.95
CA GLN A 612 53.16 43.99 11.05
C GLN A 612 53.00 44.84 9.78
N THR A 613 53.03 46.13 10.03
CA THR A 613 52.54 47.28 9.26
C THR A 613 53.49 47.83 8.19
N ASP A 614 52.89 48.26 7.07
CA ASP A 614 53.20 49.45 6.22
C ASP A 614 54.51 49.54 5.40
N PRO A 615 54.60 50.44 4.38
CA PRO A 615 53.64 50.79 3.31
C PRO A 615 54.34 50.99 1.93
N THR A 616 53.65 50.84 0.77
CA THR A 616 53.81 51.75 -0.42
C THR A 616 52.95 51.34 -1.65
N GLN A 617 52.08 52.28 -2.02
CA GLN A 617 51.54 52.74 -3.32
C GLN A 617 51.71 51.93 -4.63
N GLY A 618 50.58 51.81 -5.37
CA GLY A 618 50.53 51.58 -6.83
C GLY A 618 49.15 51.23 -7.41
N VAL A 619 48.32 52.23 -7.70
CA VAL A 619 47.04 52.21 -8.48
C VAL A 619 47.37 52.22 -10.01
N PRO A 620 46.54 51.85 -11.06
CA PRO A 620 45.06 51.76 -11.17
C PRO A 620 44.37 50.57 -11.93
N LEU A 621 43.04 50.57 -11.77
CA LEU A 621 41.87 50.05 -12.53
C LEU A 621 41.91 50.02 -14.08
N PRO A 622 41.05 49.24 -14.78
CA PRO A 622 39.67 49.65 -15.17
C PRO A 622 38.58 48.54 -15.12
N GLN A 623 37.41 48.81 -14.51
CA GLN A 623 36.10 49.21 -15.09
C GLN A 623 35.24 48.08 -15.71
N GLY A 624 33.96 48.02 -15.28
CA GLY A 624 32.89 47.26 -15.96
C GLY A 624 31.66 46.89 -15.11
N THR A 625 30.91 47.86 -14.59
CA THR A 625 29.49 47.75 -14.16
C THR A 625 28.56 47.55 -15.39
N PRO A 626 27.28 47.10 -15.29
CA PRO A 626 26.35 47.43 -14.20
C PRO A 626 25.34 46.36 -13.72
N SER A 627 24.88 46.62 -12.49
CA SER A 627 23.66 46.15 -11.84
C SER A 627 22.41 46.87 -12.38
N LEU A 628 21.21 46.32 -12.10
CA LEU A 628 19.94 46.98 -11.69
C LEU A 628 18.73 46.12 -12.18
N VAL A 629 17.62 45.88 -11.46
CA VAL A 629 17.18 46.22 -10.09
C VAL A 629 15.75 45.67 -9.80
N ILE A 630 15.30 45.81 -8.53
CA ILE A 630 13.90 46.01 -8.04
C ILE A 630 13.01 44.75 -7.95
N SER A 631 12.27 44.44 -6.87
CA SER A 631 12.02 45.13 -5.59
C SER A 631 11.24 44.23 -4.61
N GLN A 632 11.41 44.51 -3.31
CA GLN A 632 10.42 44.24 -2.25
C GLN A 632 9.36 45.36 -2.19
N PRO A 633 8.31 45.19 -1.37
CA PRO A 633 8.13 46.20 -0.33
C PRO A 633 7.77 45.65 1.06
N GLU A 634 7.98 46.56 2.02
CA GLU A 634 7.99 46.51 3.48
C GLU A 634 6.62 46.35 4.16
N VAL A 635 6.62 45.94 5.44
CA VAL A 635 5.73 46.48 6.49
C VAL A 635 6.49 46.58 7.83
N GLU A 636 6.43 47.76 8.44
CA GLU A 636 7.02 48.17 9.73
C GLU A 636 6.26 47.70 11.00
N PRO A 637 6.84 47.86 12.22
CA PRO A 637 6.38 47.25 13.48
C PRO A 637 5.65 48.22 14.42
N SER A 638 4.81 47.71 15.35
CA SER A 638 4.53 48.40 16.62
C SER A 638 3.82 47.55 17.70
N LYS A 639 4.44 47.57 18.90
CA LYS A 639 3.90 47.66 20.28
C LYS A 639 2.76 46.74 20.75
N GLN A 640 3.02 46.00 21.84
CA GLN A 640 2.02 45.81 22.90
C GLN A 640 2.65 45.87 24.30
N GLU A 641 1.97 46.59 25.17
CA GLU A 641 2.35 47.03 26.52
C GLU A 641 2.10 45.96 27.59
N SER A 642 2.91 46.03 28.63
CA SER A 642 2.69 45.48 29.96
C SER A 642 1.71 46.32 30.78
N SER A 643 0.74 45.71 31.47
CA SER A 643 0.28 46.21 32.78
C SER A 643 -0.47 45.13 33.57
N SER A 644 0.04 44.90 34.78
CA SER A 644 -0.52 44.12 35.89
C SER A 644 -1.69 44.82 36.58
N LYS A 645 -2.54 44.02 37.28
CA LYS A 645 -3.22 44.30 38.58
C LYS A 645 -4.03 43.05 38.96
N GLU A 646 -3.53 42.20 39.88
CA GLU A 646 -3.83 42.19 41.33
C GLU A 646 -5.32 42.12 41.70
N ILE A 647 -5.78 40.95 42.14
CA ILE A 647 -6.66 40.74 43.32
C ILE A 647 -6.31 39.34 43.90
N GLN A 648 -5.95 39.28 45.20
CA GLN A 648 -5.72 38.04 45.97
C GLN A 648 -6.99 37.60 46.78
N PRO A 649 -6.96 36.69 47.78
CA PRO A 649 -7.86 35.52 47.82
C PRO A 649 -8.79 35.53 49.07
N GLU A 650 -9.76 34.61 49.17
CA GLU A 650 -10.31 34.24 50.49
C GLU A 650 -10.96 32.84 50.53
N ALA A 651 -10.47 32.03 51.48
CA ALA A 651 -11.15 31.12 52.44
C ALA A 651 -12.19 30.09 51.91
N ALA A 652 -12.04 28.76 52.03
CA ALA A 652 -11.78 27.85 53.18
C ALA A 652 -13.05 27.21 53.80
N LEU A 653 -13.12 25.87 53.67
CA LEU A 653 -13.77 24.81 54.52
C LEU A 653 -15.30 24.60 54.48
N PRO A 654 -15.84 23.41 54.87
CA PRO A 654 -15.20 22.08 55.06
C PRO A 654 -15.94 20.88 54.39
N GLN A 655 -15.19 19.82 54.09
CA GLN A 655 -15.73 18.47 53.85
C GLN A 655 -15.81 17.70 55.17
N LYS A 656 -16.95 17.04 55.39
CA LYS A 656 -17.26 16.24 56.57
C LYS A 656 -17.04 14.75 56.23
N GLU A 657 -16.19 14.09 57.00
CA GLU A 657 -16.03 12.64 57.04
C GLU A 657 -17.36 11.96 57.42
N LEU A 658 -17.69 10.84 56.79
CA LEU A 658 -18.56 9.85 57.42
C LEU A 658 -18.08 8.43 57.09
N SER A 659 -17.68 7.77 58.17
CA SER A 659 -17.30 6.37 58.33
C SER A 659 -18.40 5.39 57.93
N GLN A 660 -18.00 4.30 57.25
CA GLN A 660 -18.77 3.06 57.16
C GLN A 660 -18.62 2.24 58.46
N LYS A 661 -19.77 1.89 59.07
CA LYS A 661 -19.93 0.77 60.00
C LYS A 661 -21.31 0.15 59.81
N ASP A 662 -21.30 -1.18 59.64
CA ASP A 662 -22.19 -2.23 60.11
C ASP A 662 -23.71 -2.08 60.07
N LEU A 663 -24.38 -3.12 59.50
CA LEU A 663 -25.64 -3.81 59.91
C LEU A 663 -26.07 -4.69 58.71
N THR A 664 -25.75 -5.99 58.68
CA THR A 664 -26.55 -7.15 59.15
C THR A 664 -27.89 -7.38 58.43
N GLU A 665 -27.95 -8.59 57.86
CA GLU A 665 -29.09 -9.53 57.81
C GLU A 665 -30.34 -9.18 56.98
N GLY A 666 -30.68 -10.12 56.10
CA GLY A 666 -31.88 -10.10 55.26
C GLY A 666 -31.91 -11.30 54.33
N ASP A 667 -32.09 -12.49 54.90
CA ASP A 667 -32.48 -13.71 54.20
C ASP A 667 -33.68 -13.46 53.27
N THR A 668 -33.64 -14.00 52.05
CA THR A 668 -34.64 -14.96 51.55
C THR A 668 -34.30 -15.36 50.11
N ALA A 669 -33.95 -16.63 49.97
CA ALA A 669 -33.86 -17.33 48.71
C ALA A 669 -35.27 -17.55 48.13
N ILE A 670 -35.47 -17.21 46.86
CA ILE A 670 -36.54 -17.75 46.04
C ILE A 670 -35.86 -18.51 44.90
N THR A 671 -35.81 -19.82 45.07
CA THR A 671 -35.64 -20.79 43.99
C THR A 671 -37.02 -21.09 43.43
N ASP A 672 -37.21 -20.93 42.12
CA ASP A 672 -38.16 -21.74 41.37
C ASP A 672 -37.59 -21.96 39.96
N PRO A 673 -37.45 -23.22 39.51
CA PRO A 673 -37.29 -23.52 38.10
C PRO A 673 -38.64 -23.92 37.49
N THR A 674 -38.75 -23.73 36.17
CA THR A 674 -39.75 -24.27 35.23
C THR A 674 -41.09 -23.53 35.16
N GLN A 675 -41.31 -22.73 34.12
CA GLN A 675 -41.89 -23.10 32.82
C GLN A 675 -42.09 -21.84 31.94
N SER A 676 -42.06 -22.06 30.61
CA SER A 676 -42.24 -21.15 29.46
C SER A 676 -41.18 -20.11 29.17
#